data_AF-A0AA36CMV6-F1
#
_entry.id   AF-A0AA36CMV6-F1
#
_cell.length_a   1.000
_cell.length_b   1.000
_cell.length_c   1.000
_cell.angle_alpha   90.00
_cell.angle_beta   90.00
_cell.angle_gamma   90.00
#
_symmetry.space_group_name_H-M   'P 1'
#
loop_
_entity.id
_entity.type
_entity.pdbx_description
1 polymer ?
#
loop_
_entity_poly.entity_id
_entity_poly.type
_entity_poly.pdbx_seq_one_letter_code
_entity_poly.pdbx_strand_id
1 'polypeptide(L)'
;MLRCLNAARTRSAARILARYSSTQNQAQVAILTDREVRHLLSSDNAIERFIVWATGKKPPKNDMERFQEAIKEFRKKYEGDAKEKKGPDGKQADGDKNPETPPGGWQGIAVSAVVILALYLFNDSQSYKELSWNQFYKEFLEANAVDRLEVVNKKWVRVITSSGKYGTARPYFNIGSVESFERSLAGAQAYLGYEADRQIPVLYKEEFDYKHNLPQILSTLLPLFILYYFYRSAKRMSGGAGGAKGGGGGFGGLFGNFGSSTARVINKEDIKVAFKDVAGCEEAKIEIMEFVNFLKNPQQYKNLGAKIPKGAILTGPPGTGKTLLAKATAGEANVPFITVSGSEFLEMFVGVGPARVRDMFAMARKNAPCILFIDEIDAVGRKRGGKGGMGGHSEQENTLNQLLVEMDGFSTDESNVIVMAATNRVDILDSALLRPGRFDRQIYVPVPDIKGRASIFRVHLTPLKTSLDKMALSRKLAAHTPGFSGADISNVCNEAALIAARDANDEITMKNFEMAIERVVAGMEKKSQVLQPEEKKTVAYHEAGHAIAGWFLQYADPLLKVSIIPRGKGLGYAQYLPKEQYLYSTQQLLDRMCMTLGGRVAEEIFFGRITTGAQDDLQKVTQMAYSQVVKYGMSAKVGPLSFDTPQPGEMAFDKPYSEATAQLIDQEVRDLVMGALTRTRELLVSKRDDVEKVALRLLEKEVLSRDDMVEMVGKRPFGEKHTYEEMVEGTGGMDEDTQLPKGLKNWNEEKQPKETAPAS
;
A
#
# COMPACT_ATOMS: atom_id res chain seq x y z
N MET A 1 -48.82 18.76 69.40
CA MET A 1 -49.66 18.11 68.38
C MET A 1 -49.26 18.70 67.05
N LEU A 2 -48.51 17.97 66.22
CA LEU A 2 -47.90 18.49 64.99
C LEU A 2 -47.31 19.90 65.16
N ARG A 3 -46.35 20.01 66.10
CA ARG A 3 -45.42 21.13 66.32
C ARG A 3 -44.77 20.94 67.69
N CYS A 4 -43.45 20.74 67.68
CA CYS A 4 -42.46 21.33 68.60
C CYS A 4 -41.09 20.71 68.28
N LEU A 5 -40.22 21.56 67.73
CA LEU A 5 -38.77 21.65 67.89
C LEU A 5 -37.90 20.43 68.23
N ASN A 6 -36.73 20.46 67.57
CA ASN A 6 -35.39 20.10 68.07
C ASN A 6 -34.94 18.63 68.04
N ALA A 7 -33.94 18.42 67.19
CA ALA A 7 -32.61 17.92 67.54
C ALA A 7 -32.52 16.82 68.61
N ALA A 8 -32.14 15.61 68.20
CA ALA A 8 -31.05 14.86 68.83
C ALA A 8 -30.78 13.53 68.10
N ARG A 9 -29.61 13.51 67.46
CA ARG A 9 -28.58 12.47 67.64
C ARG A 9 -29.00 10.98 67.71
N THR A 10 -28.48 10.23 66.73
CA THR A 10 -27.81 8.92 66.89
C THR A 10 -28.50 7.89 67.79
N ARG A 11 -28.96 6.79 67.20
CA ARG A 11 -28.62 5.43 67.68
C ARG A 11 -29.11 4.34 66.73
N SER A 12 -28.34 3.25 66.75
CA SER A 12 -28.76 1.89 66.40
C SER A 12 -28.45 1.41 64.99
N ALA A 13 -27.16 1.50 64.66
CA ALA A 13 -26.41 0.51 63.89
C ALA A 13 -26.35 -0.89 64.57
N ALA A 14 -27.44 -1.36 65.16
CA ALA A 14 -27.41 -2.50 66.10
C ALA A 14 -28.46 -3.59 65.83
N ARG A 15 -29.13 -3.61 64.67
CA ARG A 15 -30.18 -4.64 64.42
C ARG A 15 -30.15 -5.38 63.09
N ILE A 16 -29.16 -5.15 62.24
CA ILE A 16 -28.98 -5.95 61.01
C ILE A 16 -27.58 -6.59 61.01
N LEU A 17 -27.24 -7.21 62.14
CA LEU A 17 -26.03 -8.03 62.33
C LEU A 17 -26.33 -9.33 63.09
N ALA A 18 -27.57 -9.81 63.04
CA ALA A 18 -27.97 -11.05 63.73
C ALA A 18 -28.83 -11.94 62.83
N ARG A 19 -28.17 -12.57 61.84
CA ARG A 19 -28.44 -13.89 61.24
C ARG A 19 -27.77 -13.94 59.88
N TYR A 20 -26.55 -14.48 59.82
CA TYR A 20 -26.14 -15.52 58.88
C TYR A 20 -24.64 -15.76 59.07
N SER A 21 -24.35 -16.60 60.06
CA SER A 21 -23.09 -17.34 60.20
C SER A 21 -23.48 -18.79 60.07
N SER A 22 -23.42 -19.32 58.84
CA SER A 22 -23.18 -20.72 58.53
C SER A 22 -23.23 -20.91 57.02
N THR A 23 -22.24 -21.66 56.51
CA THR A 23 -22.20 -22.37 55.22
C THR A 23 -22.11 -21.55 53.91
N GLN A 24 -20.94 -21.71 53.26
CA GLN A 24 -20.62 -21.74 51.82
C GLN A 24 -21.35 -20.83 50.80
N ASN A 25 -20.53 -20.29 49.88
CA ASN A 25 -20.88 -19.91 48.51
C ASN A 25 -22.08 -18.96 48.32
N GLN A 26 -21.77 -17.66 48.25
CA GLN A 26 -22.29 -16.69 47.26
C GLN A 26 -21.97 -15.27 47.77
N ALA A 27 -20.96 -14.62 47.19
CA ALA A 27 -20.85 -13.17 47.30
C ALA A 27 -21.88 -12.55 46.35
N GLN A 28 -23.10 -12.31 46.86
CA GLN A 28 -24.04 -11.42 46.18
C GLN A 28 -23.42 -10.03 46.12
N VAL A 29 -23.20 -9.52 44.90
CA VAL A 29 -22.82 -8.13 44.66
C VAL A 29 -23.99 -7.25 45.12
N ALA A 30 -23.86 -6.63 46.28
CA ALA A 30 -24.82 -5.63 46.73
C ALA A 30 -24.74 -4.42 45.79
N ILE A 31 -25.75 -4.25 44.93
CA ILE A 31 -25.86 -3.10 44.03
C ILE A 31 -26.28 -1.90 44.87
N LEU A 32 -25.34 -0.99 45.15
CA LEU A 32 -25.61 0.28 45.81
C LEU A 32 -26.65 1.07 45.01
N THR A 33 -27.67 1.58 45.71
CA THR A 33 -28.68 2.44 45.10
C THR A 33 -28.11 3.85 44.85
N ASP A 34 -28.65 4.56 43.85
CA ASP A 34 -28.21 5.91 43.47
C ASP A 34 -28.19 6.90 44.67
N ARG A 35 -29.07 6.70 45.65
CA ARG A 35 -29.12 7.49 46.88
C ARG A 35 -27.94 7.22 47.83
N GLU A 36 -27.48 5.98 47.90
CA GLU A 36 -26.32 5.55 48.70
C GLU A 36 -25.01 5.99 48.04
N VAL A 37 -24.95 5.93 46.70
CA VAL A 37 -23.81 6.44 45.91
C VAL A 37 -23.65 7.95 46.09
N ARG A 38 -24.75 8.71 46.07
CA ARG A 38 -24.72 10.16 46.34
C ARG A 38 -24.25 10.48 47.76
N HIS A 39 -24.63 9.68 48.75
CA HIS A 39 -24.20 9.86 50.14
C HIS A 39 -22.72 9.49 50.35
N LEU A 40 -22.21 8.48 49.62
CA LEU A 40 -20.79 8.11 49.60
C LEU A 40 -19.92 9.20 48.95
N LEU A 41 -20.43 9.85 47.90
CA LEU A 41 -19.72 10.90 47.17
C LEU A 41 -19.82 12.30 47.82
N SER A 42 -20.72 12.51 48.79
CA SER A 42 -20.90 13.80 49.46
C SER A 42 -20.18 13.93 50.80
N SER A 43 -19.54 12.87 51.30
CA SER A 43 -18.89 12.86 52.61
C SER A 43 -17.43 12.46 52.48
N ASP A 44 -16.52 13.38 52.85
CA ASP A 44 -15.08 13.25 52.64
C ASP A 44 -14.45 11.99 53.27
N ASN A 45 -15.10 11.38 54.27
CA ASN A 45 -14.62 10.18 54.97
C ASN A 45 -15.42 8.89 54.68
N ALA A 46 -16.43 8.94 53.79
CA ALA A 46 -17.26 7.77 53.51
C ALA A 46 -16.54 6.72 52.63
N ILE A 47 -15.69 7.18 51.72
CA ILE A 47 -14.89 6.32 50.83
C ILE A 47 -13.83 5.54 51.63
N GLU A 48 -13.12 6.19 52.55
CA GLU A 48 -12.15 5.52 53.44
C GLU A 48 -12.83 4.44 54.30
N ARG A 49 -14.03 4.73 54.83
CA ARG A 49 -14.81 3.75 55.62
C ARG A 49 -15.28 2.55 54.80
N PHE A 50 -15.68 2.77 53.55
CA PHE A 50 -16.06 1.70 52.64
C PHE A 50 -14.86 0.82 52.27
N ILE A 51 -13.70 1.41 52.00
CA ILE A 51 -12.46 0.67 51.71
C ILE A 51 -12.03 -0.16 52.93
N VAL A 52 -12.07 0.41 54.13
CA VAL A 52 -11.76 -0.32 55.38
C VAL A 52 -12.75 -1.45 55.62
N TRP A 53 -14.04 -1.26 55.33
CA TRP A 53 -15.05 -2.31 55.45
C TRP A 53 -14.84 -3.44 54.41
N ALA A 54 -14.52 -3.10 53.17
CA ALA A 54 -14.34 -4.06 52.08
C ALA A 54 -13.02 -4.84 52.15
N THR A 55 -11.95 -4.23 52.67
CA THR A 55 -10.58 -4.78 52.65
C THR A 55 -10.00 -5.08 54.03
N GLY A 56 -10.64 -4.60 55.11
CA GLY A 56 -10.17 -4.75 56.49
C GLY A 56 -8.98 -3.87 56.87
N LYS A 57 -8.44 -3.06 55.96
CA LYS A 57 -7.24 -2.21 56.18
C LYS A 57 -7.50 -0.75 55.83
N LYS A 58 -6.82 0.16 56.53
CA LYS A 58 -6.82 1.59 56.17
C LYS A 58 -5.88 1.84 54.99
N PRO A 59 -6.33 2.52 53.92
CA PRO A 59 -5.48 2.86 52.79
C PRO A 59 -4.40 3.89 53.20
N PRO A 60 -3.24 3.94 52.51
CA PRO A 60 -2.20 4.93 52.76
C PRO A 60 -2.71 6.36 52.49
N LYS A 61 -2.35 7.32 53.35
CA LYS A 61 -2.85 8.71 53.26
C LYS A 61 -2.53 9.40 51.92
N ASN A 62 -1.32 9.19 51.38
CA ASN A 62 -0.87 9.84 50.14
C ASN A 62 -1.72 9.44 48.92
N ASP A 63 -2.18 8.20 48.86
CA ASP A 63 -3.01 7.72 47.74
C ASP A 63 -4.45 8.22 47.85
N MET A 64 -4.95 8.37 49.09
CA MET A 64 -6.26 8.96 49.36
C MET A 64 -6.31 10.46 49.02
N GLU A 65 -5.25 11.20 49.31
CA GLU A 65 -5.15 12.63 48.97
C GLU A 65 -5.12 12.83 47.46
N ARG A 66 -4.28 12.07 46.72
CA ARG A 66 -4.25 12.08 45.25
C ARG A 66 -5.60 11.77 44.61
N PHE A 67 -6.33 10.82 45.18
CA PHE A 67 -7.64 10.42 44.68
C PHE A 67 -8.70 11.52 44.92
N GLN A 68 -8.71 12.14 46.10
CA GLN A 68 -9.60 13.26 46.39
C GLN A 68 -9.30 14.48 45.51
N GLU A 69 -8.03 14.71 45.19
CA GLU A 69 -7.58 15.79 44.31
C GLU A 69 -8.04 15.56 42.87
N ALA A 70 -7.88 14.34 42.34
CA ALA A 70 -8.37 13.96 41.02
C ALA A 70 -9.91 14.11 40.89
N ILE A 71 -10.68 13.77 41.94
CA ILE A 71 -12.14 13.97 41.96
C ILE A 71 -12.49 15.47 41.97
N LYS A 72 -11.78 16.29 42.74
CA LYS A 72 -11.97 17.75 42.76
C LYS A 72 -11.68 18.38 41.40
N GLU A 73 -10.60 17.95 40.75
CA GLU A 73 -10.18 18.45 39.44
C GLU A 73 -11.20 18.07 38.36
N PHE A 74 -11.70 16.84 38.40
CA PHE A 74 -12.74 16.36 37.48
C PHE A 74 -14.07 17.10 37.68
N ARG A 75 -14.47 17.39 38.93
CA ARG A 75 -15.66 18.20 39.25
C ARG A 75 -15.55 19.62 38.70
N LYS A 76 -14.38 20.24 38.86
CA LYS A 76 -14.10 21.59 38.37
C LYS A 76 -14.20 21.68 36.86
N LYS A 77 -13.77 20.64 36.14
CA LYS A 77 -13.81 20.56 34.68
C LYS A 77 -15.23 20.44 34.11
N TYR A 78 -16.17 19.85 34.86
CA TYR A 78 -17.55 19.63 34.39
C TYR A 78 -18.58 20.60 34.97
N GLU A 79 -18.33 21.25 36.11
CA GLU A 79 -19.18 22.34 36.62
C GLU A 79 -18.85 23.71 35.99
N GLY A 80 -17.68 23.86 35.34
CA GLY A 80 -17.22 25.11 34.72
C GLY A 80 -17.94 25.50 33.42
N ASP A 81 -18.36 24.53 32.61
CA ASP A 81 -19.00 24.79 31.30
C ASP A 81 -20.45 25.30 31.39
N ALA A 82 -21.03 25.39 32.59
CA ALA A 82 -22.41 25.82 32.79
C ALA A 82 -22.60 27.33 33.05
N LYS A 83 -21.53 28.13 33.16
CA LYS A 83 -21.64 29.55 33.62
C LYS A 83 -21.15 30.65 32.67
N GLU A 84 -20.60 30.36 31.50
CA GLU A 84 -20.16 31.40 30.56
C GLU A 84 -20.97 31.44 29.25
N LYS A 85 -22.28 31.76 29.33
CA LYS A 85 -23.02 32.46 28.24
C LYS A 85 -24.24 33.21 28.81
N LYS A 86 -24.05 34.46 29.23
CA LYS A 86 -25.13 35.47 29.28
C LYS A 86 -24.59 36.80 28.78
N GLY A 87 -24.99 37.18 27.56
CA GLY A 87 -24.90 38.54 27.03
C GLY A 87 -26.26 39.25 27.17
N PRO A 88 -26.29 40.59 27.18
CA PRO A 88 -27.47 41.37 27.53
C PRO A 88 -28.46 41.38 26.36
N ASP A 89 -29.74 41.44 26.71
CA ASP A 89 -30.92 41.66 25.86
C ASP A 89 -31.82 40.44 25.71
N GLY A 90 -32.87 40.46 26.56
CA GLY A 90 -33.93 39.48 26.55
C GLY A 90 -34.80 39.64 25.30
N LYS A 91 -34.79 38.60 24.45
CA LYS A 91 -35.96 38.11 23.69
C LYS A 91 -35.65 36.72 23.12
N GLN A 92 -36.66 35.87 23.17
CA GLN A 92 -36.63 34.43 22.92
C GLN A 92 -37.04 34.17 21.46
N ALA A 93 -36.28 33.36 20.72
CA ALA A 93 -36.66 32.87 19.41
C ALA A 93 -36.50 31.35 19.35
N ASP A 94 -37.60 30.71 18.97
CA ASP A 94 -37.79 29.28 18.72
C ASP A 94 -36.93 28.85 17.52
N GLY A 95 -36.27 27.69 17.62
CA GLY A 95 -35.31 27.25 16.61
C GLY A 95 -34.54 26.00 17.03
N ASP A 96 -35.11 24.86 16.64
CA ASP A 96 -34.58 23.50 16.61
C ASP A 96 -33.04 23.38 16.50
N LYS A 97 -32.39 22.84 17.55
CA LYS A 97 -31.04 22.23 17.55
C LYS A 97 -30.92 21.21 18.69
N ASN A 98 -30.84 19.94 18.35
CA ASN A 98 -29.99 18.99 19.11
C ASN A 98 -28.52 19.34 18.79
N PRO A 99 -27.55 19.19 19.72
CA PRO A 99 -27.13 17.86 20.15
C PRO A 99 -26.73 17.72 21.63
N GLU A 100 -26.86 16.47 22.10
CA GLU A 100 -25.95 15.82 23.06
C GLU A 100 -25.66 16.51 24.39
N THR A 101 -26.54 16.26 25.37
CA THR A 101 -26.09 16.06 26.76
C THR A 101 -26.58 14.69 27.24
N PRO A 102 -25.70 13.72 27.54
CA PRO A 102 -26.14 12.46 28.12
C PRO A 102 -26.53 12.70 29.59
N PRO A 103 -27.73 12.29 30.03
CA PRO A 103 -28.08 12.35 31.44
C PRO A 103 -27.36 11.22 32.20
N GLY A 104 -26.54 11.56 33.20
CA GLY A 104 -26.08 10.61 34.23
C GLY A 104 -24.73 9.89 34.02
N GLY A 105 -23.82 10.43 33.19
CA GLY A 105 -22.54 9.76 32.87
C GLY A 105 -21.48 9.71 34.00
N TRP A 106 -21.35 10.76 34.81
CA TRP A 106 -20.20 10.88 35.73
C TRP A 106 -20.26 9.92 36.94
N GLN A 107 -21.46 9.58 37.42
CA GLN A 107 -21.65 8.68 38.56
C GLN A 107 -21.28 7.23 38.23
N GLY A 108 -21.53 6.78 36.99
CA GLY A 108 -21.14 5.45 36.53
C GLY A 108 -19.61 5.28 36.40
N ILE A 109 -18.94 6.35 35.99
CA ILE A 109 -17.46 6.40 35.87
C ILE A 109 -16.80 6.40 37.26
N ALA A 110 -17.36 7.13 38.23
CA ALA A 110 -16.86 7.15 39.60
C ALA A 110 -16.97 5.78 40.30
N VAL A 111 -18.08 5.06 40.11
CA VAL A 111 -18.28 3.72 40.69
C VAL A 111 -17.32 2.70 40.07
N SER A 112 -17.10 2.76 38.76
CA SER A 112 -16.15 1.87 38.07
C SER A 112 -14.70 2.16 38.49
N ALA A 113 -14.32 3.42 38.69
CA ALA A 113 -13.00 3.78 39.23
C ALA A 113 -12.77 3.25 40.66
N VAL A 114 -13.78 3.31 41.55
CA VAL A 114 -13.68 2.77 42.92
C VAL A 114 -13.58 1.24 42.92
N VAL A 115 -14.30 0.55 42.03
CA VAL A 115 -14.23 -0.91 41.89
C VAL A 115 -12.87 -1.35 41.34
N ILE A 116 -12.33 -0.63 40.35
CA ILE A 116 -10.99 -0.89 39.79
C ILE A 116 -9.91 -0.66 40.85
N LEU A 117 -10.02 0.40 41.66
CA LEU A 117 -9.10 0.68 42.76
C LEU A 117 -9.19 -0.38 43.87
N ALA A 118 -10.40 -0.85 44.20
CA ALA A 118 -10.59 -1.93 45.18
C ALA A 118 -9.99 -3.26 44.69
N LEU A 119 -10.14 -3.58 43.41
CA LEU A 119 -9.51 -4.76 42.78
C LEU A 119 -7.98 -4.64 42.73
N TYR A 120 -7.45 -3.44 42.44
CA TYR A 120 -6.02 -3.17 42.45
C TYR A 120 -5.41 -3.34 43.85
N LEU A 121 -6.07 -2.81 44.89
CA LEU A 121 -5.63 -2.93 46.28
C LEU A 121 -5.79 -4.36 46.84
N PHE A 122 -6.73 -5.17 46.34
CA PHE A 122 -6.86 -6.58 46.71
C PHE A 122 -5.68 -7.45 46.20
N ASN A 123 -5.10 -7.06 45.07
CA ASN A 123 -4.07 -7.83 44.36
C ASN A 123 -2.65 -7.66 44.92
N ASP A 124 -2.41 -6.67 45.79
CA ASP A 124 -1.08 -6.41 46.38
C ASP A 124 -0.73 -7.35 47.56
N SER A 125 -1.52 -8.42 47.75
CA SER A 125 -1.40 -9.33 48.89
C SER A 125 -0.39 -10.49 48.71
N GLN A 126 0.42 -10.50 47.64
CA GLN A 126 1.50 -11.48 47.47
C GLN A 126 2.82 -10.76 47.15
N SER A 127 3.65 -10.54 48.17
CA SER A 127 5.00 -10.00 48.00
C SER A 127 5.92 -11.04 47.36
N TYR A 128 6.08 -10.98 46.04
CA TYR A 128 7.12 -11.69 45.31
C TYR A 128 8.41 -10.87 45.31
N LYS A 129 9.55 -11.50 45.59
CA LYS A 129 10.86 -10.84 45.53
C LYS A 129 11.68 -11.42 44.39
N GLU A 130 12.06 -10.58 43.44
CA GLU A 130 12.86 -11.00 42.29
C GLU A 130 14.33 -11.24 42.71
N LEU A 131 14.91 -12.32 42.21
CA LEU A 131 16.31 -12.71 42.37
C LEU A 131 16.98 -12.80 41.00
N SER A 132 18.28 -12.50 40.96
CA SER A 132 19.12 -12.89 39.82
C SER A 132 19.58 -14.35 39.94
N TRP A 133 19.96 -14.96 38.81
CA TRP A 133 20.55 -16.31 38.80
C TRP A 133 21.75 -16.45 39.75
N ASN A 134 22.64 -15.45 39.77
CA ASN A 134 23.81 -15.45 40.63
C ASN A 134 23.45 -15.34 42.12
N GLN A 135 22.41 -14.56 42.46
CA GLN A 135 21.91 -14.50 43.83
C GLN A 135 21.26 -15.81 44.24
N PHE A 136 20.47 -16.42 43.35
CA PHE A 136 19.92 -17.75 43.58
C PHE A 136 21.02 -18.80 43.82
N TYR A 137 22.05 -18.80 42.98
CA TYR A 137 23.18 -19.72 43.11
C TYR A 137 23.89 -19.58 44.46
N LYS A 138 24.30 -18.36 44.84
CA LYS A 138 25.06 -18.12 46.08
C LYS A 138 24.21 -18.26 47.34
N GLU A 139 22.99 -17.75 47.33
CA GLU A 139 22.18 -17.67 48.56
C GLU A 139 21.38 -18.94 48.83
N PHE A 140 21.09 -19.74 47.80
CA PHE A 140 20.20 -20.90 47.93
C PHE A 140 20.87 -22.21 47.53
N LEU A 141 21.59 -22.28 46.40
CA LEU A 141 22.23 -23.53 45.95
C LEU A 141 23.49 -23.87 46.75
N GLU A 142 24.38 -22.90 47.03
CA GLU A 142 25.56 -23.13 47.89
C GLU A 142 25.18 -23.41 49.33
N ALA A 143 24.09 -22.79 49.82
CA ALA A 143 23.63 -22.92 51.19
C ALA A 143 22.77 -24.17 51.46
N ASN A 144 22.54 -25.04 50.45
CA ASN A 144 21.63 -26.20 50.54
C ASN A 144 20.23 -25.83 51.08
N ALA A 145 19.75 -24.64 50.72
CA ALA A 145 18.53 -24.06 51.29
C ALA A 145 17.33 -24.12 50.34
N VAL A 146 17.31 -25.05 49.39
CA VAL A 146 16.19 -25.21 48.43
C VAL A 146 15.51 -26.55 48.67
N ASP A 147 14.22 -26.51 48.99
CA ASP A 147 13.42 -27.74 49.12
C ASP A 147 12.95 -28.22 47.73
N ARG A 148 12.47 -27.27 46.91
CA ARG A 148 12.02 -27.53 45.53
C ARG A 148 11.96 -26.25 44.70
N LEU A 149 12.00 -26.41 43.38
CA LEU A 149 11.80 -25.33 42.42
C LEU A 149 10.48 -25.53 41.69
N GLU A 150 9.68 -24.48 41.57
CA GLU A 150 8.41 -24.52 40.82
C GLU A 150 8.53 -23.63 39.58
N VAL A 151 8.54 -24.21 38.39
CA VAL A 151 8.52 -23.49 37.11
C VAL A 151 7.07 -23.12 36.80
N VAL A 152 6.75 -21.84 36.81
CA VAL A 152 5.40 -21.33 36.61
C VAL A 152 5.23 -20.82 35.18
N ASN A 153 4.24 -21.36 34.46
CA ASN A 153 3.89 -20.98 33.08
C ASN A 153 5.07 -21.00 32.10
N LYS A 154 6.10 -21.81 32.36
CA LYS A 154 7.35 -21.91 31.58
C LYS A 154 8.14 -20.59 31.44
N LYS A 155 7.83 -19.57 32.25
CA LYS A 155 8.40 -18.21 32.12
C LYS A 155 9.31 -17.82 33.28
N TRP A 156 9.04 -18.32 34.47
CA TRP A 156 9.80 -17.97 35.67
C TRP A 156 9.79 -19.11 36.67
N VAL A 157 10.76 -19.09 37.59
CA VAL A 157 10.96 -20.14 38.59
C VAL A 157 10.78 -19.55 39.97
N ARG A 158 9.90 -20.17 40.76
CA ARG A 158 9.67 -19.87 42.16
C ARG A 158 10.51 -20.80 43.02
N VAL A 159 11.27 -20.22 43.95
CA VAL A 159 12.12 -20.98 44.87
C VAL A 159 11.34 -21.25 46.15
N ILE A 160 11.13 -22.54 46.47
CA ILE A 160 10.53 -22.95 47.73
C ILE A 160 11.66 -23.33 48.69
N THR A 161 11.73 -22.61 49.80
CA THR A 161 12.69 -22.83 50.88
C THR A 161 11.97 -22.86 52.22
N SER A 162 12.43 -23.75 53.08
CA SER A 162 12.08 -23.82 54.50
C SER A 162 12.95 -22.85 55.34
N SER A 163 13.96 -22.23 54.73
CA SER A 163 14.79 -21.19 55.34
C SER A 163 14.00 -19.90 55.50
N GLY A 164 13.74 -19.49 56.75
CA GLY A 164 12.95 -18.30 57.10
C GLY A 164 13.56 -16.95 56.71
N LYS A 165 14.61 -16.92 55.87
CA LYS A 165 15.39 -15.73 55.50
C LYS A 165 14.58 -14.66 54.75
N TYR A 166 13.47 -15.05 54.11
CA TYR A 166 12.60 -14.17 53.31
C TYR A 166 11.19 -13.99 53.89
N GLY A 167 10.93 -14.45 55.12
CA GLY A 167 9.63 -14.32 55.78
C GLY A 167 8.48 -14.91 54.95
N THR A 168 7.43 -14.13 54.71
CA THR A 168 6.27 -14.53 53.87
C THR A 168 6.48 -14.26 52.38
N ALA A 169 7.58 -13.59 52.00
CA ALA A 169 7.85 -13.26 50.61
C ALA A 169 8.44 -14.46 49.85
N ARG A 170 7.91 -14.74 48.66
CA ARG A 170 8.36 -15.87 47.85
C ARG A 170 9.42 -15.40 46.83
N PRO A 171 10.67 -15.88 46.92
CA PRO A 171 11.69 -15.54 45.95
C PRO A 171 11.42 -16.18 44.59
N TYR A 172 11.66 -15.44 43.52
CA TYR A 172 11.50 -15.92 42.15
C TYR A 172 12.52 -15.30 41.19
N PHE A 173 12.78 -15.94 40.05
CA PHE A 173 13.59 -15.38 38.97
C PHE A 173 13.04 -15.76 37.59
N ASN A 174 13.25 -14.91 36.61
CA ASN A 174 12.78 -15.13 35.23
C ASN A 174 13.73 -16.06 34.47
N ILE A 175 13.18 -16.88 33.56
CA ILE A 175 13.93 -17.79 32.71
C ILE A 175 13.65 -17.50 31.23
N GLY A 176 14.67 -17.63 30.38
CA GLY A 176 14.53 -17.45 28.94
C GLY A 176 13.88 -18.66 28.25
N SER A 177 14.39 -19.87 28.54
CA SER A 177 13.77 -21.13 28.15
C SER A 177 13.91 -22.16 29.27
N VAL A 178 13.00 -23.12 29.31
CA VAL A 178 13.01 -24.20 30.29
C VAL A 178 14.27 -25.06 30.12
N GLU A 179 14.66 -25.35 28.88
CA GLU A 179 15.84 -26.16 28.57
C GLU A 179 17.14 -25.48 29.02
N SER A 180 17.24 -24.16 28.83
CA SER A 180 18.40 -23.40 29.29
C SER A 180 18.50 -23.42 30.82
N PHE A 181 17.37 -23.29 31.51
CA PHE A 181 17.32 -23.34 32.96
C PHE A 181 17.71 -24.72 33.50
N GLU A 182 17.15 -25.81 32.97
CA GLU A 182 17.49 -27.17 33.40
C GLU A 182 18.98 -27.48 33.18
N ARG A 183 19.55 -27.07 32.04
CA ARG A 183 20.99 -27.23 31.77
C ARG A 183 21.85 -26.44 32.77
N SER A 184 21.49 -25.19 33.04
CA SER A 184 22.21 -24.35 34.01
C SER A 184 22.09 -24.89 35.44
N LEU A 185 20.93 -25.42 35.82
CA LEU A 185 20.71 -26.05 37.12
C LEU A 185 21.53 -27.35 37.26
N ALA A 186 21.49 -28.22 36.25
CA ALA A 186 22.25 -29.47 36.23
C ALA A 186 23.76 -29.22 36.30
N GLY A 187 24.26 -28.22 35.56
CA GLY A 187 25.66 -27.80 35.64
C GLY A 187 26.05 -27.27 37.01
N ALA A 188 25.19 -26.46 37.64
CA ALA A 188 25.41 -25.95 38.99
C ALA A 188 25.42 -27.06 40.05
N GLN A 189 24.49 -28.02 39.97
CA GLN A 189 24.43 -29.17 40.89
C GLN A 189 25.63 -30.11 40.73
N ALA A 190 26.10 -30.33 39.49
CA ALA A 190 27.29 -31.13 39.21
C ALA A 190 28.55 -30.47 39.79
N TYR A 191 28.71 -29.15 39.66
CA TYR A 191 29.84 -28.42 40.23
C TYR A 191 29.86 -28.45 41.76
N LEU A 192 28.68 -28.38 42.39
CA LEU A 192 28.53 -28.44 43.85
C LEU A 192 28.56 -29.87 44.42
N GLY A 193 28.68 -30.90 43.57
CA GLY A 193 28.83 -32.29 44.00
C GLY A 193 27.57 -32.91 44.61
N TYR A 194 26.37 -32.53 44.14
CA TYR A 194 25.12 -33.15 44.59
C TYR A 194 25.05 -34.62 44.12
N GLU A 195 24.83 -35.55 45.05
CA GLU A 195 24.55 -36.96 44.76
C GLU A 195 23.18 -37.12 44.08
N ALA A 196 23.00 -38.20 43.30
CA ALA A 196 21.79 -38.41 42.48
C ALA A 196 20.49 -38.50 43.29
N ASP A 197 20.57 -38.83 44.58
CA ASP A 197 19.46 -38.90 45.54
C ASP A 197 19.13 -37.55 46.21
N ARG A 198 19.99 -36.53 46.07
CA ARG A 198 19.83 -35.19 46.67
C ARG A 198 19.53 -34.09 45.65
N GLN A 199 19.23 -34.46 44.40
CA GLN A 199 18.88 -33.47 43.39
C GLN A 199 17.58 -32.73 43.74
N ILE A 200 17.62 -31.41 43.64
CA ILE A 200 16.48 -30.54 43.93
C ILE A 200 15.36 -30.84 42.91
N PRO A 201 14.16 -31.21 43.37
CA PRO A 201 13.05 -31.50 42.48
C PRO A 201 12.52 -30.21 41.82
N VAL A 202 12.29 -30.29 40.50
CA VAL A 202 11.70 -29.23 39.68
C VAL A 202 10.26 -29.64 39.33
N LEU A 203 9.28 -28.83 39.75
CA LEU A 203 7.86 -29.03 39.48
C LEU A 203 7.35 -28.01 38.48
N TYR A 204 6.57 -28.46 37.50
CA TYR A 204 5.93 -27.59 36.53
C TYR A 204 4.51 -27.26 36.99
N LYS A 205 4.20 -25.97 37.10
CA LYS A 205 2.86 -25.49 37.46
C LYS A 205 2.35 -24.51 36.42
N GLU A 206 1.10 -24.70 36.04
CA GLU A 206 0.34 -23.71 35.28
C GLU A 206 -0.53 -22.94 36.27
N GLU A 207 -0.21 -21.66 36.47
CA GLU A 207 -0.97 -20.77 37.36
C GLU A 207 -1.60 -19.65 36.53
N PHE A 208 -2.85 -19.30 36.85
CA PHE A 208 -3.53 -18.23 36.14
C PHE A 208 -2.91 -16.87 36.53
N ASP A 209 -2.12 -16.29 35.63
CA ASP A 209 -1.46 -15.01 35.86
C ASP A 209 -2.44 -13.86 35.67
N TYR A 210 -3.05 -13.44 36.78
CA TYR A 210 -3.98 -12.31 36.79
C TYR A 210 -3.34 -11.00 36.31
N LYS A 211 -2.03 -10.78 36.44
CA LYS A 211 -1.42 -9.51 35.99
C LYS A 211 -1.37 -9.41 34.47
N HIS A 212 -1.17 -10.53 33.78
CA HIS A 212 -1.06 -10.54 32.31
C HIS A 212 -2.38 -10.82 31.60
N ASN A 213 -3.27 -11.59 32.23
CA ASN A 213 -4.57 -11.95 31.64
C ASN A 213 -5.67 -10.92 31.94
N LEU A 214 -5.54 -10.08 32.97
CA LEU A 214 -6.56 -9.08 33.32
C LEU A 214 -6.82 -8.05 32.20
N PRO A 215 -5.82 -7.53 31.45
CA PRO A 215 -6.09 -6.67 30.29
C PRO A 215 -6.88 -7.37 29.18
N GLN A 216 -6.65 -8.67 28.96
CA GLN A 216 -7.40 -9.49 27.99
C GLN A 216 -8.83 -9.77 28.46
N ILE A 217 -9.00 -10.09 29.74
CA ILE A 217 -10.33 -10.29 30.34
C ILE A 217 -11.11 -8.97 30.32
N LEU A 218 -10.47 -7.85 30.66
CA LEU A 218 -11.12 -6.53 30.68
C LEU A 218 -11.48 -6.06 29.26
N SER A 219 -10.62 -6.28 28.27
CA SER A 219 -10.93 -5.99 26.85
C SER A 219 -12.02 -6.88 26.28
N THR A 220 -12.22 -8.09 26.81
CA THR A 220 -13.32 -8.99 26.40
C THR A 220 -14.63 -8.66 27.12
N LEU A 221 -14.56 -8.26 28.40
CA LEU A 221 -15.73 -7.90 29.20
C LEU A 221 -16.25 -6.50 28.92
N LEU A 222 -15.40 -5.56 28.49
CA LEU A 222 -15.79 -4.18 28.19
C LEU A 222 -16.84 -4.09 27.06
N PRO A 223 -16.70 -4.78 25.90
CA PRO A 223 -17.73 -4.84 24.87
C PRO A 223 -19.03 -5.48 25.36
N LEU A 224 -18.95 -6.55 26.16
CA LEU A 224 -20.12 -7.23 26.72
C LEU A 224 -20.86 -6.35 27.73
N PHE A 225 -20.13 -5.59 28.52
CA PHE A 225 -20.69 -4.61 29.45
C PHE A 225 -21.35 -3.45 28.71
N ILE A 226 -20.73 -2.93 27.64
CA ILE A 226 -21.31 -1.90 26.76
C ILE A 226 -22.60 -2.44 26.12
N LEU A 227 -22.58 -3.67 25.58
CA LEU A 227 -23.75 -4.32 24.99
C LEU A 227 -24.88 -4.50 26.02
N TYR A 228 -24.54 -4.95 27.24
CA TYR A 228 -25.50 -5.09 28.34
C TYR A 228 -26.07 -3.74 28.79
N TYR A 229 -25.24 -2.69 28.84
CA TYR A 229 -25.66 -1.33 29.16
C TYR A 229 -26.62 -0.77 28.11
N PHE A 230 -26.32 -0.96 26.81
CA PHE A 230 -27.21 -0.59 25.71
C PHE A 230 -28.51 -1.40 25.74
N TYR A 231 -28.46 -2.71 26.01
CA TYR A 231 -29.64 -3.55 26.18
C TYR A 231 -30.53 -3.08 27.33
N ARG A 232 -29.94 -2.68 28.46
CA ARG A 232 -30.68 -2.17 29.61
C ARG A 232 -31.21 -0.75 29.40
N SER A 233 -30.50 0.08 28.64
CA SER A 233 -30.96 1.42 28.22
C SER A 233 -32.16 1.31 27.28
N ALA A 234 -32.11 0.39 26.32
CA ALA A 234 -33.23 0.07 25.43
C ALA A 234 -34.47 -0.42 26.20
N LYS A 235 -34.29 -1.25 27.23
CA LYS A 235 -35.38 -1.68 28.12
C LYS A 235 -35.97 -0.59 29.02
N ARG A 236 -35.18 0.44 29.38
CA ARG A 236 -35.70 1.60 30.13
C ARG A 236 -36.48 2.55 29.23
N MET A 237 -36.19 2.56 27.93
CA MET A 237 -36.91 3.37 26.94
C MET A 237 -38.24 2.73 26.47
N SER A 238 -38.50 1.45 26.81
CA SER A 238 -39.77 0.77 26.50
C SER A 238 -40.78 0.71 27.68
N GLY A 239 -40.54 1.47 28.76
CA GLY A 239 -41.32 1.44 30.00
C GLY A 239 -42.38 2.55 30.16
N GLY A 240 -42.89 3.13 29.07
CA GLY A 240 -43.97 4.11 29.08
C GLY A 240 -45.09 3.69 28.13
N ALA A 241 -46.27 3.41 28.66
CA ALA A 241 -47.41 2.86 27.94
C ALA A 241 -48.07 3.86 26.98
N GLY A 242 -48.47 3.37 25.79
CA GLY A 242 -49.36 4.06 24.85
C GLY A 242 -49.06 3.69 23.38
N GLY A 243 -49.74 2.69 22.85
CA GLY A 243 -49.39 2.09 21.54
C GLY A 243 -49.83 2.87 20.31
N ALA A 244 -49.11 2.65 19.20
CA ALA A 244 -49.62 2.63 17.83
C ALA A 244 -48.56 2.04 16.89
N LYS A 245 -49.05 1.37 15.84
CA LYS A 245 -48.31 0.72 14.76
C LYS A 245 -47.21 1.60 14.12
N GLY A 246 -46.11 0.93 13.74
CA GLY A 246 -45.28 1.32 12.59
C GLY A 246 -43.93 1.93 12.92
N GLY A 247 -42.86 1.33 12.37
CA GLY A 247 -41.54 1.93 12.28
C GLY A 247 -40.54 1.44 13.32
N GLY A 248 -39.84 0.36 12.99
CA GLY A 248 -38.59 -0.01 13.66
C GLY A 248 -37.50 1.03 13.38
N GLY A 249 -37.57 2.16 14.08
CA GLY A 249 -36.57 3.21 14.08
C GLY A 249 -35.61 3.04 15.26
N GLY A 250 -34.32 2.90 14.99
CA GLY A 250 -33.28 2.98 16.02
C GLY A 250 -32.05 2.07 15.84
N PHE A 251 -32.04 1.17 14.86
CA PHE A 251 -30.84 0.38 14.51
C PHE A 251 -30.67 0.07 13.01
N GLY A 252 -31.62 0.50 12.15
CA GLY A 252 -31.55 0.31 10.70
C GLY A 252 -30.85 1.44 9.92
N GLY A 253 -30.70 2.63 10.52
CA GLY A 253 -30.13 3.81 9.84
C GLY A 253 -28.59 3.81 9.77
N LEU A 254 -27.90 3.08 10.67
CA LEU A 254 -26.44 3.03 10.68
C LEU A 254 -25.87 1.91 9.79
N PHE A 255 -26.70 0.98 9.32
CA PHE A 255 -26.29 -0.14 8.45
C PHE A 255 -26.98 -0.15 7.07
N GLY A 256 -28.00 0.69 6.85
CA GLY A 256 -28.80 0.68 5.63
C GLY A 256 -28.12 1.23 4.37
N ASN A 257 -26.97 1.90 4.51
CA ASN A 257 -26.27 2.56 3.39
C ASN A 257 -24.90 1.95 3.07
N PHE A 258 -24.52 0.82 3.69
CA PHE A 258 -23.21 0.20 3.49
C PHE A 258 -23.15 -0.75 2.28
N GLY A 259 -24.29 -1.07 1.66
CA GLY A 259 -24.38 -2.05 0.56
C GLY A 259 -24.49 -1.47 -0.85
N SER A 260 -24.90 -0.20 -1.01
CA SER A 260 -25.11 0.39 -2.34
C SER A 260 -23.79 0.57 -3.10
N SER A 261 -23.79 0.21 -4.39
CA SER A 261 -22.62 0.36 -5.25
C SER A 261 -22.19 1.83 -5.38
N THR A 262 -20.90 2.12 -5.20
CA THR A 262 -20.24 3.41 -5.44
C THR A 262 -20.04 3.73 -6.94
N ALA A 263 -20.60 2.88 -7.81
CA ALA A 263 -20.45 2.97 -9.26
C ALA A 263 -20.89 4.33 -9.81
N ARG A 264 -20.01 4.95 -10.61
CA ARG A 264 -20.31 6.20 -11.29
C ARG A 264 -20.90 5.90 -12.66
N VAL A 265 -22.16 6.27 -12.86
CA VAL A 265 -22.82 6.21 -14.17
C VAL A 265 -22.51 7.50 -14.91
N ILE A 266 -21.83 7.40 -16.04
CA ILE A 266 -21.63 8.51 -16.97
C ILE A 266 -22.63 8.31 -18.10
N ASN A 267 -23.53 9.27 -18.24
CA ASN A 267 -24.52 9.25 -19.32
C ASN A 267 -23.85 9.44 -20.67
N LYS A 268 -24.49 8.96 -21.73
CA LYS A 268 -23.98 9.04 -23.10
C LYS A 268 -23.63 10.47 -23.53
N GLU A 269 -24.37 11.49 -23.07
CA GLU A 269 -24.15 12.89 -23.44
C GLU A 269 -22.87 13.50 -22.81
N ASP A 270 -22.39 12.93 -21.71
CA ASP A 270 -21.24 13.47 -20.96
C ASP A 270 -19.90 12.89 -21.44
N ILE A 271 -19.91 11.86 -22.29
CA ILE A 271 -18.71 11.21 -22.82
C ILE A 271 -18.15 12.03 -23.99
N LYS A 272 -17.11 12.84 -23.72
CA LYS A 272 -16.46 13.70 -24.72
C LYS A 272 -15.30 13.04 -25.48
N VAL A 273 -14.95 11.80 -25.15
CA VAL A 273 -13.77 11.10 -25.69
C VAL A 273 -14.20 10.11 -26.77
N ALA A 274 -13.52 10.13 -27.91
CA ALA A 274 -13.76 9.25 -29.05
C ALA A 274 -12.46 8.56 -29.51
N PHE A 275 -12.51 7.63 -30.48
CA PHE A 275 -11.32 6.93 -30.97
C PHE A 275 -10.32 7.85 -31.68
N LYS A 276 -10.75 9.02 -32.14
CA LYS A 276 -9.85 10.07 -32.65
C LYS A 276 -8.89 10.63 -31.59
N ASP A 277 -9.26 10.53 -30.32
CA ASP A 277 -8.49 11.02 -29.18
C ASP A 277 -7.56 9.93 -28.60
N VAL A 278 -7.59 8.72 -29.19
CA VAL A 278 -6.72 7.59 -28.85
C VAL A 278 -5.80 7.33 -30.05
N ALA A 279 -4.52 7.04 -29.82
CA ALA A 279 -3.53 6.81 -30.87
C ALA A 279 -2.44 5.84 -30.38
N GLY A 280 -1.70 5.22 -31.30
CA GLY A 280 -0.59 4.33 -30.98
C GLY A 280 -0.97 2.95 -30.46
N CYS A 281 -2.17 2.47 -30.80
CA CYS A 281 -2.70 1.16 -30.39
C CYS A 281 -3.77 0.63 -31.36
N GLU A 282 -3.48 0.66 -32.66
CA GLU A 282 -4.39 0.39 -33.76
C GLU A 282 -4.90 -1.05 -33.73
N GLU A 283 -4.04 -2.02 -33.39
CA GLU A 283 -4.43 -3.42 -33.22
C GLU A 283 -5.46 -3.58 -32.10
N ALA A 284 -5.21 -2.94 -30.95
CA ALA A 284 -6.15 -2.96 -29.83
C ALA A 284 -7.46 -2.26 -30.18
N LYS A 285 -7.42 -1.15 -30.95
CA LYS A 285 -8.63 -0.48 -31.45
C LYS A 285 -9.43 -1.39 -32.39
N ILE A 286 -8.78 -2.12 -33.28
CA ILE A 286 -9.47 -3.03 -34.21
C ILE A 286 -10.23 -4.12 -33.45
N GLU A 287 -9.60 -4.73 -32.44
CA GLU A 287 -10.26 -5.73 -31.59
C GLU A 287 -11.44 -5.13 -30.83
N ILE A 288 -11.30 -3.91 -30.33
CA ILE A 288 -12.36 -3.20 -29.59
C ILE A 288 -13.50 -2.72 -30.51
N MET A 289 -13.18 -2.37 -31.75
CA MET A 289 -14.17 -1.96 -32.75
C MET A 289 -15.19 -3.06 -33.06
N GLU A 290 -14.83 -4.34 -32.86
CA GLU A 290 -15.81 -5.44 -32.94
C GLU A 290 -16.94 -5.27 -31.91
N PHE A 291 -16.60 -4.86 -30.69
CA PHE A 291 -17.58 -4.62 -29.62
C PHE A 291 -18.44 -3.39 -29.92
N VAL A 292 -17.84 -2.33 -30.46
CA VAL A 292 -18.58 -1.12 -30.87
C VAL A 292 -19.55 -1.43 -32.02
N ASN A 293 -19.07 -2.12 -33.06
CA ASN A 293 -19.92 -2.52 -34.17
C ASN A 293 -21.03 -3.48 -33.72
N PHE A 294 -20.74 -4.34 -32.73
CA PHE A 294 -21.76 -5.17 -32.11
C PHE A 294 -22.83 -4.35 -31.38
N LEU A 295 -22.45 -3.36 -30.57
CA LEU A 295 -23.40 -2.50 -29.87
C LEU A 295 -24.28 -1.67 -30.83
N LYS A 296 -23.72 -1.25 -31.98
CA LYS A 296 -24.48 -0.54 -33.02
C LYS A 296 -25.35 -1.45 -33.88
N ASN A 297 -24.82 -2.60 -34.30
CA ASN A 297 -25.42 -3.50 -35.30
C ASN A 297 -25.50 -4.96 -34.80
N PRO A 298 -26.22 -5.26 -33.70
CA PRO A 298 -26.23 -6.60 -33.12
C PRO A 298 -26.83 -7.66 -34.05
N GLN A 299 -27.77 -7.27 -34.94
CA GLN A 299 -28.44 -8.20 -35.85
C GLN A 299 -27.49 -8.83 -36.87
N GLN A 300 -26.45 -8.12 -37.30
CA GLN A 300 -25.45 -8.65 -38.23
C GLN A 300 -24.77 -9.90 -37.66
N TYR A 301 -24.44 -9.86 -36.36
CA TYR A 301 -23.79 -10.97 -35.66
C TYR A 301 -24.78 -12.10 -35.32
N LYS A 302 -26.01 -11.75 -34.91
CA LYS A 302 -27.08 -12.73 -34.65
C LYS A 302 -27.45 -13.54 -35.89
N ASN A 303 -27.52 -12.91 -37.06
CA ASN A 303 -27.81 -13.59 -38.34
C ASN A 303 -26.74 -14.62 -38.72
N LEU A 304 -25.50 -14.41 -38.27
CA LEU A 304 -24.38 -15.33 -38.51
C LEU A 304 -24.26 -16.41 -37.42
N GLY A 305 -25.12 -16.39 -36.39
CA GLY A 305 -25.04 -17.31 -35.25
C GLY A 305 -23.84 -17.07 -34.34
N ALA A 306 -23.18 -15.91 -34.44
CA ALA A 306 -22.03 -15.58 -33.61
C ALA A 306 -22.48 -15.29 -32.17
N LYS A 307 -21.82 -15.92 -31.20
CA LYS A 307 -22.02 -15.62 -29.78
C LYS A 307 -21.27 -14.35 -29.41
N ILE A 308 -21.93 -13.52 -28.61
CA ILE A 308 -21.41 -12.22 -28.19
C ILE A 308 -20.35 -12.46 -27.11
N PRO A 309 -19.14 -11.86 -27.22
CA PRO A 309 -18.18 -11.90 -26.14
C PRO A 309 -18.73 -11.13 -24.94
N LYS A 310 -18.81 -11.77 -23.78
CA LYS A 310 -19.44 -11.18 -22.58
C LYS A 310 -18.54 -10.16 -21.90
N GLY A 311 -17.22 -10.35 -22.02
CA GLY A 311 -16.27 -9.43 -21.45
C GLY A 311 -14.91 -9.44 -22.13
N ALA A 312 -14.19 -8.34 -21.92
CA ALA A 312 -12.84 -8.12 -22.40
C ALA A 312 -11.95 -7.60 -21.27
N ILE A 313 -10.72 -8.10 -21.18
CA ILE A 313 -9.71 -7.57 -20.27
C ILE A 313 -8.63 -6.84 -21.06
N LEU A 314 -8.42 -5.58 -20.71
CA LEU A 314 -7.34 -4.72 -21.20
C LEU A 314 -6.13 -4.92 -20.29
N THR A 315 -5.05 -5.43 -20.86
CA THR A 315 -3.80 -5.69 -20.16
C THR A 315 -2.69 -4.80 -20.71
N GLY A 316 -1.72 -4.43 -19.88
CA GLY A 316 -0.55 -3.69 -20.35
C GLY A 316 0.04 -2.79 -19.27
N PRO A 317 1.23 -2.21 -19.51
CA PRO A 317 1.89 -1.32 -18.55
C PRO A 317 1.01 -0.13 -18.12
N PRO A 318 1.26 0.48 -16.95
CA PRO A 318 0.55 1.69 -16.55
C PRO A 318 0.78 2.82 -17.57
N GLY A 319 -0.22 3.69 -17.74
CA GLY A 319 -0.08 4.87 -18.61
C GLY A 319 -0.24 4.63 -20.12
N THR A 320 -0.55 3.40 -20.57
CA THR A 320 -0.77 3.09 -21.99
C THR A 320 -2.17 3.43 -22.52
N GLY A 321 -3.03 4.04 -21.70
CA GLY A 321 -4.35 4.51 -22.13
C GLY A 321 -5.49 3.47 -22.05
N LYS A 322 -5.35 2.39 -21.25
CA LYS A 322 -6.41 1.38 -21.06
C LYS A 322 -7.78 1.98 -20.70
N THR A 323 -7.83 2.83 -19.67
CA THR A 323 -9.05 3.51 -19.23
C THR A 323 -9.56 4.52 -20.26
N LEU A 324 -8.65 5.16 -21.01
CA LEU A 324 -9.01 6.09 -22.09
C LEU A 324 -9.67 5.34 -23.25
N LEU A 325 -9.11 4.20 -23.64
CA LEU A 325 -9.61 3.33 -24.70
C LEU A 325 -10.99 2.77 -24.37
N ALA A 326 -11.21 2.32 -23.12
CA ALA A 326 -12.54 1.89 -22.67
C ALA A 326 -13.58 3.03 -22.71
N LYS A 327 -13.22 4.25 -22.30
CA LYS A 327 -14.09 5.43 -22.40
C LYS A 327 -14.40 5.80 -23.85
N ALA A 328 -13.39 5.76 -24.73
CA ALA A 328 -13.55 6.01 -26.15
C ALA A 328 -14.49 4.98 -26.81
N THR A 329 -14.42 3.72 -26.38
CA THR A 329 -15.33 2.65 -26.83
C THR A 329 -16.79 3.00 -26.56
N ALA A 330 -17.09 3.52 -25.36
CA ALA A 330 -18.44 3.94 -25.00
C ALA A 330 -18.90 5.18 -25.76
N GLY A 331 -18.01 6.16 -25.96
CA GLY A 331 -18.30 7.36 -26.75
C GLY A 331 -18.61 7.02 -28.21
N GLU A 332 -17.86 6.09 -28.79
CA GLU A 332 -18.04 5.66 -30.19
C GLU A 332 -19.28 4.78 -30.37
N ALA A 333 -19.62 3.94 -29.39
CA ALA A 333 -20.86 3.16 -29.38
C ALA A 333 -22.10 3.98 -29.00
N ASN A 334 -21.92 5.20 -28.45
CA ASN A 334 -22.98 6.07 -27.94
C ASN A 334 -23.87 5.40 -26.88
N VAL A 335 -23.24 4.69 -25.93
CA VAL A 335 -23.91 3.99 -24.82
C VAL A 335 -23.43 4.52 -23.47
N PRO A 336 -24.23 4.39 -22.38
CA PRO A 336 -23.79 4.76 -21.04
C PRO A 336 -22.54 4.00 -20.61
N PHE A 337 -21.66 4.68 -19.88
CA PHE A 337 -20.41 4.13 -19.34
C PHE A 337 -20.46 4.10 -17.81
N ILE A 338 -20.48 2.89 -17.25
CA ILE A 338 -20.49 2.67 -15.81
C ILE A 338 -19.07 2.31 -15.40
N THR A 339 -18.46 3.07 -14.49
CA THR A 339 -17.07 2.83 -14.06
C THR A 339 -17.00 2.56 -12.57
N VAL A 340 -16.21 1.55 -12.19
CA VAL A 340 -15.89 1.16 -10.82
C VAL A 340 -14.40 0.83 -10.72
N SER A 341 -13.76 1.20 -9.61
CA SER A 341 -12.40 0.76 -9.31
C SER A 341 -12.42 -0.54 -8.52
N GLY A 342 -11.58 -1.51 -8.88
CA GLY A 342 -11.49 -2.81 -8.21
C GLY A 342 -11.15 -2.69 -6.72
N SER A 343 -10.39 -1.65 -6.35
CA SER A 343 -10.08 -1.33 -4.95
C SER A 343 -11.29 -0.93 -4.12
N GLU A 344 -12.39 -0.46 -4.73
CA GLU A 344 -13.63 -0.10 -4.01
C GLU A 344 -14.39 -1.31 -3.46
N PHE A 345 -14.07 -2.52 -3.92
CA PHE A 345 -14.72 -3.73 -3.42
C PHE A 345 -14.04 -4.30 -2.17
N LEU A 346 -12.83 -3.86 -1.83
CA LEU A 346 -12.09 -4.33 -0.68
C LEU A 346 -12.44 -3.47 0.54
N GLU A 347 -13.21 -4.01 1.47
CA GLU A 347 -13.53 -3.32 2.73
C GLU A 347 -13.26 -4.16 3.98
N MET A 348 -13.11 -3.48 5.12
CA MET A 348 -12.92 -4.14 6.41
C MET A 348 -14.14 -4.97 6.86
N PHE A 349 -15.32 -4.72 6.27
CA PHE A 349 -16.56 -5.38 6.64
C PHE A 349 -16.86 -6.56 5.71
N VAL A 350 -16.89 -7.76 6.27
CA VAL A 350 -17.20 -8.99 5.53
C VAL A 350 -18.60 -8.91 4.91
N GLY A 351 -18.68 -9.18 3.61
CA GLY A 351 -19.95 -9.26 2.88
C GLY A 351 -20.38 -7.97 2.18
N VAL A 352 -19.67 -6.85 2.39
CA VAL A 352 -19.91 -5.60 1.66
C VAL A 352 -19.47 -5.72 0.20
N GLY A 353 -18.29 -6.28 -0.07
CA GLY A 353 -17.78 -6.50 -1.42
C GLY A 353 -18.75 -7.26 -2.34
N PRO A 354 -19.23 -8.46 -1.97
CA PRO A 354 -20.24 -9.20 -2.75
C PRO A 354 -21.57 -8.46 -2.94
N ALA A 355 -22.01 -7.66 -1.97
CA ALA A 355 -23.22 -6.85 -2.12
C ALA A 355 -23.04 -5.76 -3.20
N ARG A 356 -21.90 -5.05 -3.18
CA ARG A 356 -21.58 -4.03 -4.19
C ARG A 356 -21.47 -4.61 -5.59
N VAL A 357 -20.90 -5.81 -5.74
CA VAL A 357 -20.82 -6.50 -7.03
C VAL A 357 -22.23 -6.74 -7.59
N ARG A 358 -23.15 -7.26 -6.76
CA ARG A 358 -24.55 -7.49 -7.17
C ARG A 358 -25.26 -6.20 -7.57
N ASP A 359 -25.09 -5.15 -6.78
CA ASP A 359 -25.72 -3.85 -7.04
C ASP A 359 -25.16 -3.18 -8.30
N MET A 360 -23.85 -3.28 -8.54
CA MET A 360 -23.19 -2.81 -9.76
C MET A 360 -23.78 -3.48 -11.00
N PHE A 361 -23.90 -4.81 -10.99
CA PHE A 361 -24.50 -5.53 -12.12
C PHE A 361 -26.00 -5.27 -12.26
N ALA A 362 -26.73 -5.06 -11.16
CA ALA A 362 -28.13 -4.63 -11.22
C ALA A 362 -28.27 -3.25 -11.86
N MET A 363 -27.34 -2.33 -11.60
CA MET A 363 -27.29 -1.02 -12.23
C MET A 363 -26.96 -1.12 -13.72
N ALA A 364 -26.01 -1.98 -14.11
CA ALA A 364 -25.70 -2.23 -15.52
C ALA A 364 -26.90 -2.78 -16.28
N ARG A 365 -27.63 -3.76 -15.71
CA ARG A 365 -28.86 -4.31 -16.31
C ARG A 365 -29.94 -3.25 -16.53
N LYS A 366 -30.07 -2.27 -15.64
CA LYS A 366 -31.05 -1.17 -15.78
C LYS A 366 -30.71 -0.18 -16.89
N ASN A 367 -29.42 -0.05 -17.24
CA ASN A 367 -28.94 0.92 -18.23
C ASN A 367 -28.54 0.26 -19.56
N ALA A 368 -28.93 -1.00 -19.78
CA ALA A 368 -28.65 -1.72 -21.01
C ALA A 368 -29.28 -1.05 -22.24
N PRO A 369 -28.57 -0.96 -23.39
CA PRO A 369 -27.18 -1.38 -23.62
C PRO A 369 -26.17 -0.42 -22.98
N CYS A 370 -25.19 -0.93 -22.25
CA CYS A 370 -24.14 -0.13 -21.61
C CYS A 370 -22.81 -0.87 -21.54
N ILE A 371 -21.73 -0.12 -21.30
CA ILE A 371 -20.41 -0.68 -20.99
C ILE A 371 -20.16 -0.55 -19.48
N LEU A 372 -19.85 -1.69 -18.84
CA LEU A 372 -19.42 -1.75 -17.46
C LEU A 372 -17.89 -1.88 -17.42
N PHE A 373 -17.21 -0.89 -16.88
CA PHE A 373 -15.75 -0.84 -16.77
C PHE A 373 -15.27 -1.02 -15.33
N ILE A 374 -14.39 -2.01 -15.11
CA ILE A 374 -13.74 -2.29 -13.84
C ILE A 374 -12.24 -2.00 -13.97
N ASP A 375 -11.77 -0.89 -13.41
CA ASP A 375 -10.34 -0.59 -13.36
C ASP A 375 -9.65 -1.37 -12.22
N GLU A 376 -8.35 -1.59 -12.30
CA GLU A 376 -7.57 -2.32 -11.27
C GLU A 376 -8.22 -3.65 -10.81
N ILE A 377 -8.68 -4.46 -11.76
CA ILE A 377 -9.38 -5.73 -11.43
C ILE A 377 -8.50 -6.68 -10.60
N ASP A 378 -7.18 -6.53 -10.64
CA ASP A 378 -6.24 -7.28 -9.81
C ASP A 378 -6.41 -7.07 -8.30
N ALA A 379 -7.07 -5.99 -7.87
CA ALA A 379 -7.47 -5.79 -6.48
C ALA A 379 -8.45 -6.87 -6.00
N VAL A 380 -9.39 -7.32 -6.83
CA VAL A 380 -10.36 -8.38 -6.49
C VAL A 380 -10.03 -9.73 -7.11
N GLY A 381 -9.30 -9.72 -8.23
CA GLY A 381 -9.03 -10.88 -9.07
C GLY A 381 -7.74 -11.61 -8.76
N ARG A 382 -7.05 -11.30 -7.65
CA ARG A 382 -5.76 -11.93 -7.34
C ARG A 382 -5.91 -13.44 -7.12
N LYS A 383 -5.00 -14.22 -7.69
CA LYS A 383 -4.90 -15.67 -7.50
C LYS A 383 -4.79 -15.99 -6.02
N ARG A 384 -5.56 -17.00 -5.60
CA ARG A 384 -5.60 -17.52 -4.23
C ARG A 384 -4.19 -17.75 -3.71
N GLY A 385 -3.80 -17.01 -2.67
CA GLY A 385 -2.54 -17.23 -1.97
C GLY A 385 -2.54 -18.63 -1.38
N GLY A 386 -1.50 -19.41 -1.67
CA GLY A 386 -1.33 -20.77 -1.13
C GLY A 386 -1.43 -20.79 0.40
N LYS A 387 -1.90 -21.93 0.94
CA LYS A 387 -2.03 -22.24 2.38
C LYS A 387 -0.90 -21.60 3.22
N GLY A 388 -1.16 -20.44 3.84
CA GLY A 388 -0.13 -19.82 4.70
C GLY A 388 -0.50 -18.48 5.36
N GLY A 389 -1.42 -17.68 4.81
CA GLY A 389 -1.78 -16.38 5.40
C GLY A 389 -3.02 -16.45 6.30
N MET A 390 -2.84 -16.43 7.62
CA MET A 390 -3.94 -16.37 8.59
C MET A 390 -4.71 -15.03 8.48
N GLY A 391 -5.90 -15.04 7.86
CA GLY A 391 -7.00 -14.11 8.18
C GLY A 391 -7.39 -13.01 7.17
N GLY A 392 -6.65 -12.80 6.07
CA GLY A 392 -6.91 -11.69 5.13
C GLY A 392 -7.52 -12.05 3.77
N HIS A 393 -7.72 -13.34 3.46
CA HIS A 393 -8.07 -13.78 2.09
C HIS A 393 -9.57 -14.04 1.87
N SER A 394 -10.39 -14.15 2.92
CA SER A 394 -11.78 -14.60 2.79
C SER A 394 -12.71 -13.58 2.12
N GLU A 395 -12.49 -12.29 2.33
CA GLU A 395 -13.37 -11.24 1.78
C GLU A 395 -13.13 -11.04 0.27
N GLN A 396 -11.88 -10.89 -0.13
CA GLN A 396 -11.47 -10.82 -1.53
C GLN A 396 -11.95 -12.05 -2.33
N GLU A 397 -11.79 -13.25 -1.78
CA GLU A 397 -12.25 -14.49 -2.42
C GLU A 397 -13.77 -14.55 -2.57
N ASN A 398 -14.52 -14.11 -1.55
CA ASN A 398 -15.99 -14.07 -1.61
C ASN A 398 -16.48 -13.06 -2.66
N THR A 399 -15.85 -11.88 -2.73
CA THR A 399 -16.12 -10.85 -3.74
C THR A 399 -15.81 -11.36 -5.14
N LEU A 400 -14.66 -12.02 -5.33
CA LEU A 400 -14.28 -12.65 -6.60
C LEU A 400 -15.30 -13.68 -7.04
N ASN A 401 -15.68 -14.61 -6.16
CA ASN A 401 -16.68 -15.63 -6.48
C ASN A 401 -18.02 -15.01 -6.87
N GLN A 402 -18.45 -13.94 -6.19
CA GLN A 402 -19.68 -13.23 -6.56
C GLN A 402 -19.56 -12.59 -7.96
N LEU A 403 -18.42 -12.01 -8.30
CA LEU A 403 -18.16 -11.47 -9.65
C LEU A 403 -18.27 -12.58 -10.69
N LEU A 404 -17.70 -13.76 -10.42
CA LEU A 404 -17.80 -14.92 -11.32
C LEU A 404 -19.25 -15.40 -11.50
N VAL A 405 -20.04 -15.45 -10.42
CA VAL A 405 -21.46 -15.84 -10.46
C VAL A 405 -22.29 -14.86 -11.28
N GLU A 406 -22.07 -13.55 -11.11
CA GLU A 406 -22.77 -12.55 -11.93
C GLU A 406 -22.36 -12.65 -13.40
N MET A 407 -21.07 -12.82 -13.70
CA MET A 407 -20.55 -13.00 -15.08
C MET A 407 -21.15 -14.24 -15.78
N ASP A 408 -21.22 -15.37 -15.08
CA ASP A 408 -21.81 -16.60 -15.62
C ASP A 408 -23.34 -16.50 -15.75
N GLY A 409 -23.98 -15.76 -14.83
CA GLY A 409 -25.42 -15.53 -14.77
C GLY A 409 -25.99 -14.66 -15.89
N PHE A 410 -25.15 -14.02 -16.71
CA PHE A 410 -25.61 -13.29 -17.89
C PHE A 410 -26.08 -14.23 -19.00
N SER A 411 -27.38 -14.23 -19.30
CA SER A 411 -27.90 -14.70 -20.57
C SER A 411 -27.46 -13.72 -21.68
N THR A 412 -26.75 -14.23 -22.69
CA THR A 412 -26.19 -13.45 -23.81
C THR A 412 -27.28 -12.72 -24.63
N ASP A 413 -28.53 -13.17 -24.51
CA ASP A 413 -29.64 -12.74 -25.36
C ASP A 413 -30.48 -11.57 -24.79
N GLU A 414 -30.43 -11.32 -23.47
CA GLU A 414 -31.38 -10.41 -22.80
C GLU A 414 -30.78 -9.09 -22.30
N SER A 415 -29.46 -9.00 -22.11
CA SER A 415 -28.88 -7.89 -21.36
C SER A 415 -28.02 -6.89 -22.13
N ASN A 416 -27.51 -7.18 -23.35
CA ASN A 416 -26.65 -6.28 -24.15
C ASN A 416 -25.62 -5.46 -23.31
N VAL A 417 -25.10 -6.04 -22.22
CA VAL A 417 -24.09 -5.43 -21.36
C VAL A 417 -22.73 -6.01 -21.73
N ILE A 418 -21.75 -5.15 -21.93
CA ILE A 418 -20.35 -5.55 -22.18
C ILE A 418 -19.54 -5.20 -20.95
N VAL A 419 -18.82 -6.18 -20.39
CA VAL A 419 -17.97 -5.99 -19.23
C VAL A 419 -16.52 -5.84 -19.66
N MET A 420 -15.95 -4.65 -19.47
CA MET A 420 -14.54 -4.38 -19.73
C MET A 420 -13.79 -4.28 -18.40
N ALA A 421 -12.61 -4.88 -18.31
CA ALA A 421 -11.75 -4.75 -17.14
C ALA A 421 -10.37 -4.27 -17.56
N ALA A 422 -9.65 -3.55 -16.69
CA ALA A 422 -8.26 -3.18 -16.91
C ALA A 422 -7.37 -3.70 -15.79
N THR A 423 -6.17 -4.18 -16.15
CA THR A 423 -5.11 -4.51 -15.18
C THR A 423 -3.73 -4.17 -15.72
N ASN A 424 -2.81 -3.89 -14.80
CA ASN A 424 -1.38 -3.78 -15.11
C ASN A 424 -0.65 -5.13 -14.99
N ARG A 425 -1.27 -6.13 -14.33
CA ARG A 425 -0.64 -7.38 -13.92
C ARG A 425 -1.57 -8.57 -14.18
N VAL A 426 -1.49 -9.13 -15.39
CA VAL A 426 -2.25 -10.34 -15.76
C VAL A 426 -1.71 -11.60 -15.07
N ASP A 427 -0.43 -11.61 -14.69
CA ASP A 427 0.28 -12.72 -14.03
C ASP A 427 -0.32 -13.11 -12.67
N ILE A 428 -0.81 -12.13 -11.92
CA ILE A 428 -1.39 -12.35 -10.60
C ILE A 428 -2.89 -12.65 -10.62
N LEU A 429 -3.54 -12.58 -11.77
CA LEU A 429 -4.99 -12.80 -11.86
C LEU A 429 -5.36 -14.29 -11.72
N ASP A 430 -6.53 -14.54 -11.15
CA ASP A 430 -7.10 -15.88 -11.09
C ASP A 430 -7.50 -16.31 -12.51
N SER A 431 -6.94 -17.44 -12.95
CA SER A 431 -7.27 -18.12 -14.20
C SER A 431 -8.77 -18.34 -14.42
N ALA A 432 -9.57 -18.39 -13.35
CA ALA A 432 -11.03 -18.50 -13.42
C ALA A 432 -11.67 -17.30 -14.14
N LEU A 433 -11.14 -16.08 -13.98
CA LEU A 433 -11.66 -14.88 -14.67
C LEU A 433 -11.46 -14.95 -16.18
N LEU A 434 -10.36 -15.56 -16.62
CA LEU A 434 -9.93 -15.63 -18.02
C LEU A 434 -10.57 -16.80 -18.80
N ARG A 435 -11.51 -17.53 -18.20
CA ARG A 435 -12.18 -18.66 -18.87
C ARG A 435 -13.23 -18.16 -19.87
N PRO A 436 -13.47 -18.91 -20.96
CA PRO A 436 -14.55 -18.58 -21.91
C PRO A 436 -15.92 -18.47 -21.23
N GLY A 437 -16.67 -17.43 -21.57
CA GLY A 437 -17.94 -17.05 -20.95
C GLY A 437 -17.83 -15.97 -19.87
N ARG A 438 -16.63 -15.42 -19.64
CA ARG A 438 -16.33 -14.37 -18.65
C ARG A 438 -15.51 -13.26 -19.33
N PHE A 439 -14.19 -13.21 -19.11
CA PHE A 439 -13.28 -12.36 -19.90
C PHE A 439 -12.70 -13.16 -21.05
N ASP A 440 -13.53 -13.30 -22.09
CA ASP A 440 -13.27 -14.13 -23.28
C ASP A 440 -12.16 -13.56 -24.15
N ARG A 441 -12.03 -12.23 -24.13
CA ARG A 441 -11.05 -11.48 -24.93
C ARG A 441 -10.00 -10.88 -24.02
N GLN A 442 -8.74 -11.10 -24.37
CA GLN A 442 -7.60 -10.48 -23.70
C GLN A 442 -6.93 -9.57 -24.73
N ILE A 443 -7.04 -8.27 -24.51
CA ILE A 443 -6.49 -7.25 -25.41
C ILE A 443 -5.26 -6.67 -24.71
N TYR A 444 -4.11 -6.82 -25.34
CA TYR A 444 -2.86 -6.25 -24.84
C TYR A 444 -2.66 -4.86 -25.43
N VAL A 445 -2.50 -3.85 -24.56
CA VAL A 445 -2.23 -2.46 -24.93
C VAL A 445 -0.76 -2.16 -24.62
N PRO A 446 0.14 -2.25 -25.62
CA PRO A 446 1.57 -2.06 -25.43
C PRO A 446 1.93 -0.59 -25.12
N VAL A 447 3.19 -0.37 -24.76
CA VAL A 447 3.80 0.97 -24.83
C VAL A 447 3.90 1.35 -26.32
N PRO A 448 3.57 2.59 -26.72
CA PRO A 448 3.53 2.98 -28.12
C PRO A 448 4.91 2.98 -28.79
N ASP A 449 4.93 2.48 -30.03
CA ASP A 449 6.08 2.56 -30.93
C ASP A 449 6.34 3.99 -31.39
N ILE A 450 7.46 4.23 -32.08
CA ILE A 450 7.81 5.58 -32.57
C ILE A 450 6.70 6.24 -33.42
N LYS A 451 6.01 5.47 -34.27
CA LYS A 451 4.87 5.96 -35.07
C LYS A 451 3.68 6.31 -34.19
N GLY A 452 3.31 5.41 -33.28
CA GLY A 452 2.24 5.64 -32.30
C GLY A 452 2.51 6.84 -31.40
N ARG A 453 3.75 7.04 -30.94
CA ARG A 453 4.15 8.23 -30.18
C ARG A 453 3.95 9.51 -30.98
N ALA A 454 4.33 9.53 -32.26
CA ALA A 454 4.11 10.70 -33.12
C ALA A 454 2.61 11.03 -33.27
N SER A 455 1.76 10.00 -33.39
CA SER A 455 0.30 10.15 -33.41
C SER A 455 -0.26 10.65 -32.07
N ILE A 456 0.23 10.13 -30.94
CA ILE A 456 -0.17 10.57 -29.59
C ILE A 456 0.23 12.03 -29.34
N PHE A 457 1.47 12.41 -29.70
CA PHE A 457 1.91 13.81 -29.65
C PHE A 457 0.98 14.69 -30.49
N ARG A 458 0.58 14.26 -31.68
CA ARG A 458 -0.33 15.03 -32.53
C ARG A 458 -1.67 15.30 -31.84
N VAL A 459 -2.26 14.30 -31.15
CA VAL A 459 -3.49 14.48 -30.37
C VAL A 459 -3.28 15.53 -29.28
N HIS A 460 -2.22 15.41 -28.48
CA HIS A 460 -1.97 16.32 -27.35
C HIS A 460 -1.42 17.71 -27.74
N LEU A 461 -0.80 17.86 -28.91
CA LEU A 461 -0.37 19.15 -29.46
C LEU A 461 -1.53 19.95 -30.05
N THR A 462 -2.64 19.30 -30.41
CA THR A 462 -3.83 19.96 -30.99
C THR A 462 -4.37 21.11 -30.12
N PRO A 463 -4.62 20.92 -28.80
CA PRO A 463 -5.11 22.00 -27.93
C PRO A 463 -4.06 23.06 -27.58
N LEU A 464 -2.77 22.82 -27.84
CA LEU A 464 -1.69 23.72 -27.44
C LEU A 464 -1.47 24.87 -28.44
N LYS A 465 -1.10 26.04 -27.89
CA LYS A 465 -0.74 27.25 -28.65
C LYS A 465 0.76 27.29 -28.92
N THR A 466 1.14 27.05 -30.17
CA THR A 466 2.53 27.10 -30.64
C THR A 466 2.56 27.54 -32.10
N SER A 467 3.60 28.29 -32.49
CA SER A 467 3.89 28.68 -33.88
C SER A 467 4.64 27.61 -34.68
N LEU A 468 5.11 26.55 -34.02
CA LEU A 468 5.80 25.43 -34.67
C LEU A 468 4.81 24.56 -35.45
N ASP A 469 5.27 24.01 -36.57
CA ASP A 469 4.49 22.99 -37.30
C ASP A 469 4.29 21.76 -36.41
N LYS A 470 3.03 21.50 -36.04
CA LYS A 470 2.65 20.42 -35.13
C LYS A 470 2.99 19.04 -35.70
N MET A 471 3.00 18.87 -37.03
CA MET A 471 3.33 17.59 -37.66
C MET A 471 4.83 17.31 -37.61
N ALA A 472 5.67 18.26 -38.04
CA ALA A 472 7.12 18.11 -37.90
C ALA A 472 7.55 18.01 -36.42
N LEU A 473 6.90 18.77 -35.54
CA LEU A 473 7.18 18.75 -34.10
C LEU A 473 6.84 17.39 -33.48
N SER A 474 5.70 16.78 -33.81
CA SER A 474 5.32 15.49 -33.24
C SER A 474 6.30 14.37 -33.59
N ARG A 475 6.79 14.34 -34.84
CA ARG A 475 7.84 13.41 -35.29
C ARG A 475 9.15 13.61 -34.56
N LYS A 476 9.59 14.88 -34.43
CA LYS A 476 10.82 15.22 -33.71
C LYS A 476 10.74 14.84 -32.22
N LEU A 477 9.63 15.13 -31.55
CA LEU A 477 9.44 14.77 -30.14
C LEU A 477 9.38 13.25 -29.94
N ALA A 478 8.69 12.52 -30.82
CA ALA A 478 8.62 11.06 -30.77
C ALA A 478 10.00 10.39 -30.86
N ALA A 479 10.92 10.96 -31.64
CA ALA A 479 12.30 10.52 -31.73
C ALA A 479 13.11 10.80 -30.45
N HIS A 480 12.81 11.89 -29.72
CA HIS A 480 13.51 12.24 -28.47
C HIS A 480 12.95 11.58 -27.20
N THR A 481 11.81 10.89 -27.29
CA THR A 481 11.14 10.25 -26.15
C THR A 481 10.95 8.74 -26.34
N PRO A 482 12.02 7.95 -26.55
CA PRO A 482 11.89 6.49 -26.68
C PRO A 482 11.36 5.85 -25.40
N GLY A 483 10.49 4.85 -25.56
CA GLY A 483 9.92 4.08 -24.44
C GLY A 483 8.90 4.82 -23.58
N PHE A 484 8.49 6.04 -23.96
CA PHE A 484 7.48 6.79 -23.22
C PHE A 484 6.09 6.20 -23.41
N SER A 485 5.31 6.13 -22.34
CA SER A 485 3.89 5.79 -22.41
C SER A 485 3.05 6.98 -22.91
N GLY A 486 1.79 6.73 -23.29
CA GLY A 486 0.88 7.79 -23.69
C GLY A 486 0.64 8.82 -22.58
N ALA A 487 0.60 8.38 -21.32
CA ALA A 487 0.51 9.26 -20.16
C ALA A 487 1.75 10.15 -20.00
N ASP A 488 2.96 9.61 -20.23
CA ASP A 488 4.20 10.38 -20.17
C ASP A 488 4.22 11.46 -21.26
N ILE A 489 3.77 11.14 -22.47
CA ILE A 489 3.66 12.09 -23.59
C ILE A 489 2.65 13.21 -23.27
N SER A 490 1.49 12.87 -22.72
CA SER A 490 0.51 13.85 -22.26
C SER A 490 1.11 14.76 -21.19
N ASN A 491 1.92 14.20 -20.28
CA ASN A 491 2.59 14.95 -19.24
C ASN A 491 3.66 15.90 -19.81
N VAL A 492 4.48 15.45 -20.77
CA VAL A 492 5.44 16.31 -21.48
C VAL A 492 4.75 17.51 -22.13
N CYS A 493 3.64 17.28 -22.82
CA CYS A 493 2.89 18.36 -23.48
C CYS A 493 2.34 19.37 -22.46
N ASN A 494 1.81 18.88 -21.33
CA ASN A 494 1.29 19.72 -20.26
C ASN A 494 2.40 20.51 -19.55
N GLU A 495 3.51 19.86 -19.20
CA GLU A 495 4.67 20.50 -18.56
C GLU A 495 5.31 21.54 -19.48
N ALA A 496 5.37 21.32 -20.79
CA ALA A 496 5.86 22.33 -21.74
C ALA A 496 4.99 23.60 -21.71
N ALA A 497 3.67 23.45 -21.60
CA ALA A 497 2.75 24.57 -21.46
C ALA A 497 2.90 25.28 -20.11
N LEU A 498 3.07 24.53 -19.01
CA LEU A 498 3.28 25.09 -17.68
C LEU A 498 4.61 25.86 -17.57
N ILE A 499 5.67 25.33 -18.17
CA ILE A 499 6.98 26.01 -18.22
C ILE A 499 6.87 27.30 -19.05
N ALA A 500 6.21 27.25 -20.21
CA ALA A 500 5.97 28.43 -21.03
C ALA A 500 5.20 29.51 -20.25
N ALA A 501 4.13 29.11 -19.54
CA ALA A 501 3.32 30.00 -18.72
C ALA A 501 4.09 30.58 -17.53
N ARG A 502 4.93 29.78 -16.87
CA ARG A 502 5.78 30.24 -15.75
C ARG A 502 6.78 31.30 -16.20
N ASP A 503 7.33 31.14 -17.40
CA ASP A 503 8.29 32.08 -17.97
C ASP A 503 7.58 33.26 -18.70
N ALA A 504 6.25 33.36 -18.56
CA ALA A 504 5.39 34.39 -19.16
C ALA A 504 5.52 34.50 -20.70
N ASN A 505 5.74 33.37 -21.38
CA ASN A 505 5.77 33.31 -22.83
C ASN A 505 4.34 33.21 -23.42
N ASP A 506 4.07 33.95 -24.50
CA ASP A 506 2.78 33.93 -25.20
C ASP A 506 2.51 32.64 -25.99
N GLU A 507 3.57 31.88 -26.30
CA GLU A 507 3.55 30.64 -27.09
C GLU A 507 4.58 29.63 -26.57
N ILE A 508 4.32 28.35 -26.83
CA ILE A 508 5.23 27.27 -26.45
C ILE A 508 6.31 27.11 -27.53
N THR A 509 7.58 27.24 -27.13
CA THR A 509 8.75 27.06 -27.99
C THR A 509 9.37 25.66 -27.86
N MET A 510 10.26 25.28 -28.78
CA MET A 510 10.98 23.99 -28.72
C MET A 510 11.75 23.81 -27.40
N LYS A 511 12.36 24.89 -26.89
CA LYS A 511 13.09 24.89 -25.61
C LYS A 511 12.19 24.45 -24.45
N ASN A 512 10.91 24.83 -24.46
CA ASN A 512 9.95 24.44 -23.42
C ASN A 512 9.65 22.94 -23.48
N PHE A 513 9.55 22.35 -24.67
CA PHE A 513 9.40 20.91 -24.83
C PHE A 513 10.65 20.14 -24.39
N GLU A 514 11.85 20.61 -24.74
CA GLU A 514 13.10 19.99 -24.30
C GLU A 514 13.21 19.99 -22.77
N MET A 515 12.93 21.13 -22.12
CA MET A 515 12.90 21.22 -20.66
C MET A 515 11.82 20.33 -20.03
N ALA A 516 10.67 20.17 -20.68
CA ALA A 516 9.61 19.29 -20.21
C ALA A 516 10.02 17.81 -20.28
N ILE A 517 10.64 17.37 -21.38
CA ILE A 517 11.18 16.02 -21.51
C ILE A 517 12.20 15.75 -20.41
N GLU A 518 13.15 16.67 -20.19
CA GLU A 518 14.14 16.54 -19.12
C GLU A 518 13.50 16.42 -17.74
N ARG A 519 12.48 17.22 -17.47
CA ARG A 519 11.75 17.19 -16.21
C ARG A 519 11.03 15.87 -15.99
N VAL A 520 10.47 15.27 -17.03
CA VAL A 520 9.80 13.96 -16.96
C VAL A 520 10.81 12.83 -16.76
N VAL A 521 11.96 12.86 -17.45
CA VAL A 521 13.00 11.81 -17.35
C VAL A 521 13.79 11.90 -16.04
N ALA A 522 14.36 13.06 -15.75
CA ALA A 522 15.34 13.23 -14.67
C ALA A 522 14.73 13.86 -13.40
N GLY A 523 13.49 14.36 -13.48
CA GLY A 523 12.80 15.00 -12.37
C GLY A 523 13.12 16.49 -12.22
N MET A 524 12.70 17.06 -11.09
CA MET A 524 12.85 18.49 -10.83
C MET A 524 14.32 18.89 -10.65
N GLU A 525 14.68 20.00 -11.28
CA GLU A 525 15.98 20.67 -11.08
C GLU A 525 16.08 21.22 -9.65
N LYS A 526 17.16 20.89 -8.95
CA LYS A 526 17.40 21.38 -7.59
C LYS A 526 18.32 22.59 -7.60
N LYS A 527 17.75 23.78 -7.89
CA LYS A 527 18.50 25.04 -7.88
C LYS A 527 19.13 25.39 -6.52
N SER A 528 18.58 24.86 -5.41
CA SER A 528 19.12 25.08 -4.06
C SER A 528 20.32 24.19 -3.72
N GLN A 529 20.52 23.08 -4.44
CA GLN A 529 21.61 22.15 -4.18
C GLN A 529 22.83 22.57 -5.00
N VAL A 530 23.58 23.54 -4.47
CA VAL A 530 24.82 24.00 -5.09
C VAL A 530 25.96 23.06 -4.69
N LEU A 531 26.60 22.44 -5.68
CA LEU A 531 27.75 21.56 -5.48
C LEU A 531 29.01 22.36 -5.23
N GLN A 532 29.91 21.83 -4.39
CA GLN A 532 31.24 22.41 -4.22
C GLN A 532 32.04 22.29 -5.53
N PRO A 533 32.99 23.20 -5.84
CA PRO A 533 33.75 23.13 -7.08
C PRO A 533 34.45 21.78 -7.33
N GLU A 534 34.99 21.15 -6.28
CA GLU A 534 35.61 19.82 -6.36
C GLU A 534 34.59 18.70 -6.61
N GLU A 535 33.38 18.81 -6.05
CA GLU A 535 32.29 17.87 -6.32
C GLU A 535 31.79 18.03 -7.75
N LYS A 536 31.59 19.27 -8.20
CA LYS A 536 31.22 19.60 -9.59
C LYS A 536 32.25 19.06 -10.59
N LYS A 537 33.54 19.20 -10.26
CA LYS A 537 34.64 18.59 -11.03
C LYS A 537 34.50 17.08 -11.07
N THR A 538 34.28 16.43 -9.93
CA THR A 538 34.14 14.97 -9.88
C THR A 538 32.96 14.48 -10.73
N VAL A 539 31.81 15.15 -10.62
CA VAL A 539 30.61 14.84 -11.44
C VAL A 539 30.88 15.06 -12.93
N ALA A 540 31.58 16.14 -13.31
CA ALA A 540 31.90 16.40 -14.72
C ALA A 540 32.76 15.30 -15.35
N TYR A 541 33.78 14.81 -14.64
CA TYR A 541 34.59 13.69 -15.13
C TYR A 541 33.82 12.35 -15.12
N HIS A 542 32.92 12.16 -14.16
CA HIS A 542 32.03 11.00 -14.11
C HIS A 542 31.11 10.95 -15.33
N GLU A 543 30.38 12.03 -15.61
CA GLU A 543 29.48 12.13 -16.76
C GLU A 543 30.24 12.10 -18.10
N ALA A 544 31.44 12.69 -18.16
CA ALA A 544 32.31 12.58 -19.33
C ALA A 544 32.75 11.13 -19.60
N GLY A 545 33.02 10.35 -18.55
CA GLY A 545 33.35 8.93 -18.66
C GLY A 545 32.24 8.12 -19.32
N HIS A 546 30.99 8.35 -18.90
CA HIS A 546 29.81 7.78 -19.53
C HIS A 546 29.65 8.20 -20.99
N ALA A 547 29.78 9.50 -21.27
CA ALA A 547 29.61 10.08 -22.60
C ALA A 547 30.62 9.51 -23.61
N ILE A 548 31.91 9.47 -23.24
CA ILE A 548 32.98 8.98 -24.11
C ILE A 548 32.89 7.46 -24.30
N ALA A 549 32.58 6.70 -23.24
CA ALA A 549 32.37 5.26 -23.37
C ALA A 549 31.20 4.96 -24.33
N GLY A 550 30.08 5.66 -24.18
CA GLY A 550 28.92 5.54 -25.08
C GLY A 550 29.25 5.94 -26.53
N TRP A 551 30.11 6.93 -26.74
CA TRP A 551 30.50 7.41 -28.06
C TRP A 551 31.33 6.38 -28.84
N PHE A 552 32.35 5.79 -28.20
CA PHE A 552 33.32 4.91 -28.88
C PHE A 552 32.97 3.41 -28.85
N LEU A 553 31.95 3.00 -28.09
CA LEU A 553 31.44 1.63 -28.15
C LEU A 553 30.47 1.47 -29.34
N GLN A 554 30.49 0.33 -30.03
CA GLN A 554 29.70 0.13 -31.26
C GLN A 554 28.21 -0.02 -30.95
N TYR A 555 27.89 -0.79 -29.91
CA TYR A 555 26.52 -1.19 -29.60
C TYR A 555 25.90 -0.36 -28.49
N ALA A 556 26.66 0.54 -27.87
CA ALA A 556 26.14 1.46 -26.86
C ALA A 556 25.07 2.39 -27.44
N ASP A 557 24.10 2.72 -26.59
CA ASP A 557 23.01 3.61 -26.94
C ASP A 557 23.55 5.01 -27.31
N PRO A 558 23.08 5.62 -28.41
CA PRO A 558 23.48 6.96 -28.81
C PRO A 558 23.24 7.99 -27.70
N LEU A 559 24.20 8.87 -27.50
CA LEU A 559 24.10 9.96 -26.53
C LEU A 559 23.33 11.14 -27.15
N LEU A 560 22.25 11.57 -26.48
CA LEU A 560 21.52 12.78 -26.86
C LEU A 560 22.09 14.01 -26.16
N LYS A 561 22.33 13.89 -24.85
CA LYS A 561 22.65 15.03 -23.99
C LYS A 561 23.34 14.59 -22.70
N VAL A 562 24.23 15.42 -22.18
CA VAL A 562 24.91 15.22 -20.89
C VAL A 562 24.81 16.48 -20.07
N SER A 563 24.58 16.35 -18.77
CA SER A 563 24.41 17.48 -17.87
C SER A 563 24.96 17.18 -16.48
N ILE A 564 25.62 18.17 -15.87
CA ILE A 564 26.11 18.12 -14.47
C ILE A 564 25.17 18.85 -13.48
N ILE A 565 24.00 19.27 -13.95
CA ILE A 565 22.99 19.92 -13.12
C ILE A 565 22.27 18.85 -12.28
N PRO A 566 22.21 18.99 -10.94
CA PRO A 566 21.58 18.00 -10.08
C PRO A 566 20.06 17.95 -10.31
N ARG A 567 19.55 16.74 -10.57
CA ARG A 567 18.14 16.46 -10.79
C ARG A 567 17.70 15.24 -9.99
N GLY A 568 16.57 15.35 -9.30
CA GLY A 568 16.01 14.24 -8.52
C GLY A 568 17.00 13.71 -7.47
N LYS A 569 17.40 12.44 -7.60
CA LYS A 569 18.37 11.76 -6.71
C LYS A 569 19.82 11.78 -7.23
N GLY A 570 20.04 12.14 -8.50
CA GLY A 570 21.35 12.17 -9.14
C GLY A 570 22.04 13.54 -9.05
N LEU A 571 23.37 13.53 -9.07
CA LEU A 571 24.20 14.75 -9.11
C LEU A 571 24.51 15.23 -10.53
N GLY A 572 24.40 14.34 -11.52
CA GLY A 572 24.43 14.60 -12.94
C GLY A 572 23.47 13.65 -13.66
N TYR A 573 23.30 13.83 -14.98
CA TYR A 573 22.59 12.86 -15.81
C TYR A 573 23.09 12.85 -17.26
N ALA A 574 23.14 11.66 -17.84
CA ALA A 574 23.31 11.43 -19.27
C ALA A 574 22.01 10.87 -19.86
N GLN A 575 21.52 11.50 -20.93
CA GLN A 575 20.38 11.04 -21.68
C GLN A 575 20.84 10.28 -22.92
N TYR A 576 20.45 9.01 -22.98
CA TYR A 576 20.67 8.14 -24.12
C TYR A 576 19.39 8.00 -24.93
N LEU A 577 19.54 7.63 -26.20
CA LEU A 577 18.46 7.20 -27.07
C LEU A 577 18.50 5.66 -27.17
N PRO A 578 17.77 4.93 -26.29
CA PRO A 578 17.65 3.49 -26.39
C PRO A 578 17.24 3.03 -27.79
N LYS A 579 17.92 2.02 -28.32
CA LYS A 579 17.46 1.34 -29.54
C LYS A 579 16.18 0.54 -29.23
N GLU A 580 15.11 0.76 -29.99
CA GLU A 580 13.86 -0.01 -29.91
C GLU A 580 14.04 -1.40 -30.54
N GLN A 581 14.80 -2.25 -29.85
CA GLN A 581 15.07 -3.63 -30.26
C GLN A 581 14.65 -4.62 -29.16
N TYR A 582 14.01 -5.70 -29.57
CA TYR A 582 13.54 -6.76 -28.66
C TYR A 582 14.59 -7.83 -28.38
N LEU A 583 15.59 -7.96 -29.27
CA LEU A 583 16.62 -8.99 -29.18
C LEU A 583 17.97 -8.33 -28.87
N TYR A 584 18.58 -8.70 -27.75
CA TYR A 584 19.90 -8.23 -27.34
C TYR A 584 20.94 -9.34 -27.48
N SER A 585 22.05 -9.05 -28.14
CA SER A 585 23.21 -9.96 -28.18
C SER A 585 24.11 -9.79 -26.95
N THR A 586 24.95 -10.78 -26.69
CA THR A 586 25.94 -10.73 -25.60
C THR A 586 26.88 -9.53 -25.74
N GLN A 587 27.32 -9.20 -26.96
CA GLN A 587 28.18 -8.03 -27.21
C GLN A 587 27.46 -6.72 -26.92
N GLN A 588 26.16 -6.62 -27.25
CA GLN A 588 25.37 -5.43 -26.98
C GLN A 588 25.18 -5.20 -25.48
N LEU A 589 24.92 -6.27 -24.71
CA LEU A 589 24.82 -6.19 -23.25
C LEU A 589 26.17 -5.85 -22.61
N LEU A 590 27.27 -6.41 -23.13
CA LEU A 590 28.62 -6.08 -22.68
C LEU A 590 28.95 -4.59 -22.92
N ASP A 591 28.64 -4.04 -24.09
CA ASP A 591 28.84 -2.62 -24.38
C ASP A 591 28.01 -1.72 -23.45
N ARG A 592 26.76 -2.10 -23.14
CA ARG A 592 25.93 -1.38 -22.15
C ARG A 592 26.55 -1.41 -20.76
N MET A 593 27.07 -2.56 -20.33
CA MET A 593 27.79 -2.67 -19.06
C MET A 593 29.04 -1.78 -19.05
N CYS A 594 29.83 -1.79 -20.12
CA CYS A 594 31.02 -0.94 -20.24
C CYS A 594 30.68 0.56 -20.19
N MET A 595 29.64 0.99 -20.90
CA MET A 595 29.18 2.38 -20.87
C MET A 595 28.71 2.79 -19.46
N THR A 596 28.02 1.91 -18.74
CA THR A 596 27.54 2.18 -17.37
C THR A 596 28.69 2.16 -16.35
N LEU A 597 29.76 1.40 -16.57
CA LEU A 597 30.96 1.46 -15.72
C LEU A 597 31.85 2.68 -16.01
N GLY A 598 31.60 3.40 -17.11
CA GLY A 598 32.42 4.51 -17.59
C GLY A 598 32.64 5.62 -16.56
N GLY A 599 31.61 6.01 -15.82
CA GLY A 599 31.71 7.07 -14.81
C GLY A 599 32.66 6.72 -13.67
N ARG A 600 32.52 5.53 -13.08
CA ARG A 600 33.43 5.03 -12.03
C ARG A 600 34.88 4.92 -12.52
N VAL A 601 35.07 4.41 -13.73
CA VAL A 601 36.41 4.22 -14.30
C VAL A 601 37.08 5.58 -14.57
N ALA A 602 36.32 6.58 -15.04
CA ALA A 602 36.85 7.93 -15.20
C ALA A 602 37.29 8.54 -13.87
N GLU A 603 36.51 8.38 -12.79
CA GLU A 603 36.93 8.82 -11.45
C GLU A 603 38.25 8.19 -11.02
N GLU A 604 38.40 6.88 -11.22
CA GLU A 604 39.61 6.14 -10.86
C GLU A 604 40.84 6.65 -11.67
N ILE A 605 40.69 6.89 -12.97
CA ILE A 605 41.78 7.33 -13.84
C ILE A 605 42.25 8.75 -13.51
N PHE A 606 41.31 9.68 -13.30
CA PHE A 606 41.66 11.11 -13.15
C PHE A 606 41.91 11.54 -11.71
N PHE A 607 41.24 10.91 -10.73
CA PHE A 607 41.38 11.30 -9.32
C PHE A 607 42.08 10.24 -8.45
N GLY A 608 42.26 9.01 -8.94
CA GLY A 608 42.85 7.91 -8.15
C GLY A 608 41.99 7.49 -6.94
N ARG A 609 40.74 7.96 -6.87
CA ARG A 609 39.77 7.68 -5.81
C ARG A 609 38.41 7.40 -6.44
N ILE A 610 37.60 6.59 -5.76
CA ILE A 610 36.24 6.26 -6.17
C ILE A 610 35.24 6.94 -5.23
N THR A 611 34.09 7.35 -5.75
CA THR A 611 33.02 7.97 -4.97
C THR A 611 31.80 7.06 -4.82
N THR A 612 30.84 7.50 -4.00
CA THR A 612 29.52 6.86 -3.88
C THR A 612 28.58 7.22 -5.04
N GLY A 613 28.97 8.14 -5.94
CA GLY A 613 28.15 8.58 -7.07
C GLY A 613 27.81 7.43 -8.03
N ALA A 614 28.71 6.45 -8.17
CA ALA A 614 28.54 5.30 -9.05
C ALA A 614 27.61 4.18 -8.50
N GLN A 615 26.90 4.40 -7.39
CA GLN A 615 26.08 3.37 -6.75
C GLN A 615 24.99 2.83 -7.70
N ASP A 616 24.23 3.73 -8.34
CA ASP A 616 23.13 3.36 -9.22
C ASP A 616 23.65 2.62 -10.47
N ASP A 617 24.82 3.01 -10.98
CA ASP A 617 25.46 2.37 -12.12
C ASP A 617 25.91 0.95 -11.80
N LEU A 618 26.51 0.74 -10.63
CA LEU A 618 26.91 -0.59 -10.17
C LEU A 618 25.70 -1.50 -9.95
N GLN A 619 24.59 -0.96 -9.43
CA GLN A 619 23.35 -1.71 -9.28
C GLN A 619 22.81 -2.17 -10.63
N LYS A 620 22.75 -1.28 -11.63
CA LYS A 620 22.33 -1.63 -13.01
C LYS A 620 23.24 -2.67 -13.64
N VAL A 621 24.56 -2.50 -13.53
CA VAL A 621 25.57 -3.43 -14.06
C VAL A 621 25.42 -4.81 -13.43
N THR A 622 25.24 -4.85 -12.10
CA THR A 622 25.02 -6.09 -11.36
C THR A 622 23.74 -6.79 -11.82
N GLN A 623 22.64 -6.06 -11.95
CA GLN A 623 21.36 -6.61 -12.43
C GLN A 623 21.46 -7.13 -13.87
N MET A 624 22.16 -6.42 -14.76
CA MET A 624 22.42 -6.87 -16.13
C MET A 624 23.26 -8.14 -16.16
N ALA A 625 24.28 -8.24 -15.32
CA ALA A 625 25.13 -9.42 -15.21
C ALA A 625 24.36 -10.65 -14.70
N TYR A 626 23.58 -10.50 -13.62
CA TYR A 626 22.72 -11.58 -13.14
C TYR A 626 21.67 -11.99 -14.18
N SER A 627 21.09 -11.03 -14.92
CA SER A 627 20.12 -11.36 -15.98
C SER A 627 20.77 -12.17 -17.11
N GLN A 628 22.01 -11.85 -17.50
CA GLN A 628 22.76 -12.61 -18.49
C GLN A 628 23.05 -14.05 -18.05
N VAL A 629 23.50 -14.21 -16.80
CA VAL A 629 23.91 -15.52 -16.28
C VAL A 629 22.70 -16.39 -15.90
N VAL A 630 21.69 -15.82 -15.23
CA VAL A 630 20.59 -16.57 -14.60
C VAL A 630 19.36 -16.70 -15.48
N LYS A 631 19.02 -15.66 -16.27
CA LYS A 631 17.79 -15.64 -17.09
C LYS A 631 18.04 -15.96 -18.55
N TYR A 632 19.09 -15.39 -19.13
CA TYR A 632 19.35 -15.51 -20.57
C TYR A 632 20.25 -16.69 -20.93
N GLY A 633 20.83 -17.38 -19.95
CA GLY A 633 21.71 -18.53 -20.21
C GLY A 633 22.97 -18.18 -21.00
N MET A 634 23.52 -16.97 -20.82
CA MET A 634 24.68 -16.47 -21.58
C MET A 634 26.03 -16.85 -20.95
N SER A 635 26.05 -17.56 -19.82
CA SER A 635 27.29 -18.10 -19.23
C SER A 635 27.56 -19.51 -19.75
N ALA A 636 28.79 -19.75 -20.22
CA ALA A 636 29.22 -21.08 -20.65
C ALA A 636 29.33 -22.08 -19.48
N LYS A 637 29.63 -21.62 -18.25
CA LYS A 637 29.79 -22.50 -17.08
C LYS A 637 28.45 -22.90 -16.47
N VAL A 638 27.48 -22.00 -16.43
CA VAL A 638 26.10 -22.30 -15.97
C VAL A 638 25.32 -23.05 -17.06
N GLY A 639 25.57 -22.71 -18.33
CA GLY A 639 24.89 -23.29 -19.48
C GLY A 639 23.59 -22.56 -19.84
N PRO A 640 22.86 -23.06 -20.85
CA PRO A 640 21.64 -22.45 -21.37
C PRO A 640 20.41 -22.77 -20.49
N LEU A 641 20.52 -22.49 -19.20
CA LEU A 641 19.44 -22.64 -18.22
C LEU A 641 18.84 -21.27 -17.90
N SER A 642 17.53 -21.24 -17.64
CA SER A 642 16.81 -20.06 -17.19
C SER A 642 16.17 -20.34 -15.84
N PHE A 643 16.56 -19.58 -14.83
CA PHE A 643 15.94 -19.61 -13.51
C PHE A 643 15.07 -18.37 -13.32
N ASP A 644 13.87 -18.58 -12.77
CA ASP A 644 13.01 -17.46 -12.41
C ASP A 644 13.52 -16.84 -11.11
N THR A 645 13.91 -15.57 -11.17
CA THR A 645 14.38 -14.83 -10.00
C THR A 645 13.23 -13.98 -9.47
N PRO A 646 13.00 -13.94 -8.14
CA PRO A 646 11.97 -13.11 -7.55
C PRO A 646 12.13 -11.65 -7.99
N GLN A 647 11.01 -11.03 -8.37
CA GLN A 647 11.02 -9.63 -8.80
C GLN A 647 11.27 -8.69 -7.60
N PRO A 648 11.77 -7.46 -7.81
CA PRO A 648 11.91 -6.48 -6.74
C PRO A 648 10.60 -6.30 -5.97
N GLY A 649 10.59 -6.65 -4.68
CA GLY A 649 9.40 -6.59 -3.82
C GLY A 649 8.74 -7.94 -3.51
N GLU A 650 9.16 -9.03 -4.17
CA GLU A 650 8.77 -10.39 -3.79
C GLU A 650 9.73 -10.96 -2.75
N MET A 651 9.19 -11.53 -1.68
CA MET A 651 10.00 -12.23 -0.68
C MET A 651 10.50 -13.55 -1.29
N ALA A 652 11.81 -13.62 -1.52
CA ALA A 652 12.48 -14.84 -1.94
C ALA A 652 12.47 -15.85 -0.77
N PHE A 653 11.54 -16.81 -0.79
CA PHE A 653 11.48 -17.84 0.25
C PHE A 653 12.47 -18.98 0.01
N ASP A 654 12.78 -19.30 -1.25
CA ASP A 654 13.85 -20.26 -1.62
C ASP A 654 14.37 -20.00 -3.05
N LYS A 655 15.67 -20.21 -3.27
CA LYS A 655 16.28 -20.16 -4.61
C LYS A 655 16.00 -21.48 -5.34
N PRO A 656 15.66 -21.48 -6.64
CA PRO A 656 15.34 -22.72 -7.39
C PRO A 656 16.58 -23.55 -7.77
N TYR A 657 17.75 -23.29 -7.19
CA TYR A 657 19.02 -23.92 -7.51
C TYR A 657 19.85 -24.16 -6.24
N SER A 658 20.80 -25.10 -6.31
CA SER A 658 21.67 -25.44 -5.19
C SER A 658 22.64 -24.32 -4.82
N GLU A 659 23.14 -24.32 -3.58
CA GLU A 659 24.16 -23.35 -3.13
C GLU A 659 25.46 -23.42 -3.96
N ALA A 660 25.86 -24.60 -4.42
CA ALA A 660 27.00 -24.74 -5.33
C ALA A 660 26.76 -24.00 -6.67
N THR A 661 25.53 -24.05 -7.19
CA THR A 661 25.14 -23.30 -8.39
C THR A 661 25.09 -21.80 -8.10
N ALA A 662 24.60 -21.40 -6.92
CA ALA A 662 24.58 -20.01 -6.49
C ALA A 662 26.01 -19.43 -6.44
N GLN A 663 26.95 -20.16 -5.85
CA GLN A 663 28.36 -19.76 -5.79
C GLN A 663 28.98 -19.65 -7.20
N LEU A 664 28.63 -20.58 -8.10
CA LEU A 664 29.08 -20.52 -9.50
C LEU A 664 28.53 -19.28 -10.23
N ILE A 665 27.25 -18.98 -10.05
CA ILE A 665 26.61 -17.77 -10.61
C ILE A 665 27.31 -16.52 -10.11
N ASP A 666 27.55 -16.40 -8.80
CA ASP A 666 28.20 -15.23 -8.21
C ASP A 666 29.63 -15.04 -8.72
N GLN A 667 30.37 -16.13 -8.93
CA GLN A 667 31.70 -16.09 -9.53
C GLN A 667 31.64 -15.63 -10.99
N GLU A 668 30.74 -16.17 -11.80
CA GLU A 668 30.56 -15.79 -13.20
C GLU A 668 30.14 -14.32 -13.35
N VAL A 669 29.24 -13.85 -12.49
CA VAL A 669 28.82 -12.44 -12.45
C VAL A 669 30.01 -11.54 -12.14
N ARG A 670 30.83 -11.91 -11.14
CA ARG A 670 32.04 -11.15 -10.79
C ARG A 670 33.02 -11.11 -11.96
N ASP A 671 33.29 -12.25 -12.59
CA ASP A 671 34.22 -12.35 -13.72
C ASP A 671 33.72 -11.51 -14.90
N LEU A 672 32.42 -11.53 -15.19
CA LEU A 672 31.80 -10.72 -16.25
C LEU A 672 31.93 -9.21 -15.98
N VAL A 673 31.64 -8.77 -14.76
CA VAL A 673 31.74 -7.35 -14.37
C VAL A 673 33.21 -6.90 -14.39
N MET A 674 34.14 -7.72 -13.91
CA MET A 674 35.58 -7.42 -13.95
C MET A 674 36.12 -7.34 -15.39
N GLY A 675 35.64 -8.22 -16.28
CA GLY A 675 35.95 -8.16 -17.71
C GLY A 675 35.45 -6.87 -18.35
N ALA A 676 34.20 -6.48 -18.08
CA ALA A 676 33.63 -5.22 -18.54
C ALA A 676 34.38 -3.99 -18.00
N LEU A 677 34.79 -4.01 -16.72
CA LEU A 677 35.56 -2.95 -16.08
C LEU A 677 36.94 -2.79 -16.74
N THR A 678 37.65 -3.89 -16.97
CA THR A 678 38.99 -3.89 -17.60
C THR A 678 38.92 -3.32 -19.01
N ARG A 679 37.95 -3.79 -19.81
CA ARG A 679 37.72 -3.26 -21.16
C ARG A 679 37.39 -1.76 -21.16
N THR A 680 36.59 -1.31 -20.20
CA THR A 680 36.23 0.11 -20.06
C THR A 680 37.45 0.96 -19.68
N ARG A 681 38.30 0.44 -18.79
CA ARG A 681 39.56 1.08 -18.39
C ARG A 681 40.50 1.25 -19.58
N GLU A 682 40.72 0.19 -20.36
CA GLU A 682 41.54 0.26 -21.57
C GLU A 682 41.02 1.30 -22.56
N LEU A 683 39.69 1.33 -22.78
CA LEU A 683 39.05 2.31 -23.64
C LEU A 683 39.28 3.75 -23.15
N LEU A 684 38.95 4.04 -21.88
CA LEU A 684 39.06 5.39 -21.33
C LEU A 684 40.51 5.85 -21.14
N VAL A 685 41.46 4.93 -20.94
CA VAL A 685 42.89 5.25 -20.97
C VAL A 685 43.33 5.63 -22.38
N SER A 686 42.91 4.89 -23.41
CA SER A 686 43.23 5.22 -24.80
C SER A 686 42.61 6.54 -25.29
N LYS A 687 41.49 6.95 -24.67
CA LYS A 687 40.73 8.17 -24.96
C LYS A 687 40.78 9.21 -23.86
N ARG A 688 41.85 9.19 -23.05
CA ARG A 688 42.00 10.06 -21.87
C ARG A 688 41.84 11.54 -22.22
N ASP A 689 42.50 12.00 -23.27
CA ASP A 689 42.46 13.42 -23.68
C ASP A 689 41.04 13.87 -24.07
N ASP A 690 40.26 12.97 -24.68
CA ASP A 690 38.89 13.30 -25.10
C ASP A 690 37.94 13.36 -23.88
N VAL A 691 38.14 12.50 -22.87
CA VAL A 691 37.40 12.60 -21.59
C VAL A 691 37.69 13.92 -20.91
N GLU A 692 38.96 14.34 -20.88
CA GLU A 692 39.35 15.60 -20.25
C GLU A 692 38.76 16.81 -20.97
N LYS A 693 38.79 16.84 -22.32
CA LYS A 693 38.13 17.90 -23.11
C LYS A 693 36.64 18.03 -22.79
N VAL A 694 35.92 16.90 -22.78
CA VAL A 694 34.48 16.89 -22.49
C VAL A 694 34.21 17.33 -21.05
N ALA A 695 34.99 16.85 -20.07
CA ALA A 695 34.84 17.23 -18.67
C ALA A 695 35.08 18.73 -18.45
N LEU A 696 36.13 19.30 -19.05
CA LEU A 696 36.41 20.74 -18.96
C LEU A 696 35.29 21.56 -19.60
N ARG A 697 34.79 21.13 -20.76
CA ARG A 697 33.65 21.78 -21.42
C ARG A 697 32.38 21.71 -20.56
N LEU A 698 32.12 20.61 -19.87
CA LEU A 698 30.99 20.48 -18.93
C LEU A 698 31.09 21.46 -17.75
N LEU A 699 32.32 21.77 -17.30
CA LEU A 699 32.53 22.75 -16.24
C LEU A 699 32.24 24.18 -16.69
N GLU A 700 32.52 24.51 -17.96
CA GLU A 700 32.19 25.80 -18.57
C GLU A 700 30.70 25.92 -18.94
N LYS A 701 30.17 24.88 -19.59
CA LYS A 701 28.79 24.78 -20.05
C LYS A 701 28.20 23.51 -19.44
N GLU A 702 27.36 23.71 -18.43
CA GLU A 702 26.82 22.65 -17.55
C GLU A 702 26.02 21.57 -18.29
N VAL A 703 25.76 21.76 -19.58
CA VAL A 703 24.93 20.93 -20.44
C VAL A 703 25.55 20.88 -21.83
N LEU A 704 25.79 19.67 -22.34
CA LEU A 704 26.30 19.43 -23.69
C LEU A 704 25.31 18.60 -24.51
N SER A 705 25.03 19.08 -25.72
CA SER A 705 24.26 18.33 -26.72
C SER A 705 25.18 17.42 -27.53
N ARG A 706 24.56 16.53 -28.32
CA ARG A 706 25.28 15.74 -29.33
C ARG A 706 26.11 16.60 -30.28
N ASP A 707 25.60 17.75 -30.71
CA ASP A 707 26.33 18.61 -31.66
C ASP A 707 27.62 19.16 -31.02
N ASP A 708 27.56 19.53 -29.73
CA ASP A 708 28.76 19.91 -28.97
C ASP A 708 29.76 18.74 -28.89
N MET A 709 29.27 17.49 -28.74
CA MET A 709 30.14 16.30 -28.72
C MET A 709 30.82 16.04 -30.07
N VAL A 710 30.09 16.22 -31.18
CA VAL A 710 30.64 16.09 -32.54
C VAL A 710 31.72 17.14 -32.79
N GLU A 711 31.53 18.37 -32.30
CA GLU A 711 32.52 19.44 -32.40
C GLU A 711 33.83 19.11 -31.66
N MET A 712 33.73 18.54 -30.45
CA MET A 712 34.91 18.27 -29.60
C MET A 712 35.66 16.98 -29.96
N VAL A 713 34.92 15.90 -30.22
CA VAL A 713 35.47 14.52 -30.34
C VAL A 713 35.40 14.02 -31.79
N GLY A 714 34.78 14.79 -32.69
CA GLY A 714 34.53 14.41 -34.06
C GLY A 714 33.31 13.51 -34.22
N LYS A 715 32.99 13.16 -35.48
CA LYS A 715 31.86 12.27 -35.79
C LYS A 715 32.06 10.90 -35.15
N ARG A 716 30.98 10.32 -34.61
CA ARG A 716 30.99 8.96 -34.07
C ARG A 716 31.49 7.98 -35.16
N PRO A 717 32.42 7.05 -34.84
CA PRO A 717 32.98 6.13 -35.82
C PRO A 717 31.99 5.07 -36.34
N PHE A 718 30.81 4.96 -35.72
CA PHE A 718 29.76 4.02 -36.08
C PHE A 718 28.52 4.78 -36.57
N GLY A 719 27.89 4.31 -37.65
CA GLY A 719 26.67 4.90 -38.20
C GLY A 719 25.48 4.75 -37.25
N GLU A 720 24.71 5.83 -37.10
CA GLU A 720 23.53 5.90 -36.24
C GLU A 720 22.31 6.37 -37.02
N LYS A 721 21.13 5.88 -36.62
CA LYS A 721 19.84 6.45 -37.01
C LYS A 721 19.38 7.35 -35.88
N HIS A 722 19.14 8.63 -36.16
CA HIS A 722 18.87 9.63 -35.12
C HIS A 722 17.64 10.50 -35.41
N THR A 723 17.28 10.66 -36.68
CA THR A 723 16.04 11.33 -37.07
C THR A 723 14.88 10.34 -37.11
N TYR A 724 13.66 10.85 -36.97
CA TYR A 724 12.44 10.04 -37.10
C TYR A 724 12.42 9.31 -38.44
N GLU A 725 12.75 10.04 -39.51
CA GLU A 725 12.78 9.53 -40.87
C GLU A 725 13.76 8.37 -41.00
N GLU A 726 15.00 8.49 -40.51
CA GLU A 726 16.01 7.42 -40.55
C GLU A 726 15.60 6.18 -39.74
N MET A 727 14.93 6.39 -38.60
CA MET A 727 14.42 5.30 -37.76
C MET A 727 13.27 4.54 -38.46
N VAL A 728 12.43 5.25 -39.23
CA VAL A 728 11.23 4.69 -39.86
C VAL A 728 11.48 4.18 -41.28
N GLU A 729 12.51 4.63 -42.00
CA GLU A 729 12.79 4.34 -43.42
C GLU A 729 12.79 2.84 -43.80
N GLY A 730 13.01 1.94 -42.83
CA GLY A 730 13.01 0.48 -43.03
C GLY A 730 11.73 -0.26 -42.66
N THR A 731 10.71 0.40 -42.09
CA THR A 731 9.50 -0.24 -41.52
C THR A 731 8.22 0.05 -42.32
N GLY A 732 8.34 0.53 -43.56
CA GLY A 732 7.20 0.86 -44.43
C GLY A 732 6.83 2.36 -44.39
N GLY A 733 5.53 2.68 -44.53
CA GLY A 733 5.04 4.06 -44.59
C GLY A 733 5.49 4.95 -43.42
N MET A 734 5.61 6.26 -43.66
CA MET A 734 6.12 7.23 -42.70
C MET A 734 5.21 7.47 -41.49
N ASP A 735 3.91 7.23 -41.66
CA ASP A 735 2.91 7.42 -40.62
C ASP A 735 2.29 6.08 -40.20
N GLU A 736 1.59 6.09 -39.08
CA GLU A 736 0.84 4.95 -38.56
C GLU A 736 -0.33 4.60 -39.48
N ASP A 737 -0.47 3.32 -39.84
CA ASP A 737 -1.57 2.87 -40.71
C ASP A 737 -2.87 2.79 -39.89
N THR A 738 -3.80 3.68 -40.20
CA THR A 738 -5.11 3.77 -39.55
C THR A 738 -6.24 3.14 -40.38
N GLN A 739 -5.89 2.39 -41.43
CA GLN A 739 -6.90 1.79 -42.31
C GLN A 739 -7.68 0.66 -41.61
N LEU A 740 -9.01 0.79 -41.61
CA LEU A 740 -9.90 -0.22 -41.04
C LEU A 740 -10.08 -1.43 -41.99
N PRO A 741 -10.25 -2.65 -41.45
CA PRO A 741 -10.63 -3.83 -42.23
C PRO A 741 -11.94 -3.62 -42.98
N LYS A 742 -12.13 -4.28 -44.14
CA LYS A 742 -13.31 -4.09 -45.01
C LYS A 742 -14.66 -4.19 -44.29
N GLY A 743 -14.79 -5.10 -43.31
CA GLY A 743 -16.01 -5.27 -42.51
C GLY A 743 -16.29 -4.13 -41.52
N LEU A 744 -15.26 -3.35 -41.18
CA LEU A 744 -15.31 -2.21 -40.27
C LEU A 744 -15.22 -0.87 -41.02
N LYS A 745 -15.05 -0.81 -42.34
CA LYS A 745 -14.94 0.48 -43.06
C LYS A 745 -16.20 1.34 -42.99
N ASN A 746 -17.38 0.71 -42.96
CA ASN A 746 -18.68 1.39 -42.95
C ASN A 746 -19.42 1.20 -41.62
N TRP A 747 -18.69 0.95 -40.53
CA TRP A 747 -19.27 0.71 -39.21
C TRP A 747 -20.09 1.90 -38.65
N ASN A 748 -19.78 3.12 -39.13
CA ASN A 748 -20.42 4.37 -38.75
C ASN A 748 -21.58 4.80 -39.67
N GLU A 749 -21.84 4.07 -40.75
CA GLU A 749 -22.96 4.36 -41.65
C GLU A 749 -24.18 3.52 -41.25
N GLU A 750 -25.33 4.16 -41.00
CA GLU A 750 -26.60 3.45 -40.87
C GLU A 750 -26.91 2.74 -42.19
N LYS A 751 -26.86 1.40 -42.20
CA LYS A 751 -27.33 0.63 -43.36
C LYS A 751 -28.84 0.84 -43.48
N GLN A 752 -29.27 1.59 -44.50
CA GLN A 752 -30.68 1.63 -44.89
C GLN A 752 -31.19 0.20 -45.09
N PRO A 753 -32.38 -0.14 -44.58
CA PRO A 753 -32.96 -1.45 -44.83
C PRO A 753 -33.08 -1.64 -46.34
N LYS A 754 -32.48 -2.70 -46.87
CA LYS A 754 -32.68 -3.10 -48.27
C LYS A 754 -34.19 -3.22 -48.48
N GLU A 755 -34.76 -2.39 -49.34
CA GLU A 755 -36.11 -2.59 -49.87
C GLU A 755 -36.19 -4.04 -50.35
N THR A 756 -37.04 -4.82 -49.68
CA THR A 756 -37.39 -6.16 -50.12
C THR A 756 -37.97 -6.03 -51.51
N ALA A 757 -37.25 -6.53 -52.52
CA ALA A 757 -37.79 -6.69 -53.85
C ALA A 757 -39.13 -7.45 -53.75
N PRO A 758 -40.20 -6.99 -54.44
CA PRO A 758 -41.47 -7.68 -54.39
C PRO A 758 -41.28 -9.09 -54.94
N ALA A 759 -41.71 -10.08 -54.17
CA ALA A 759 -41.71 -11.47 -54.61
C ALA A 759 -42.59 -11.58 -55.87
N SER A 760 -41.94 -11.91 -57.00
CA SER A 760 -42.56 -12.25 -58.28
C SER A 760 -42.93 -13.72 -58.32
#